data_AF-A0A1M5AGA1-F1
#
_entry.id   AF-A0A1M5AGA1-F1
#
_cell.length_a   1.000
_cell.length_b   1.000
_cell.length_c   1.000
_cell.angle_alpha   90.00
_cell.angle_beta   90.00
_cell.angle_gamma   90.00
#
_symmetry.space_group_name_H-M   'P 1'
#
loop_
_entity.id
_entity.type
_entity.pdbx_description
1 polymer ?
#
loop_
_entity_poly.entity_id
_entity_poly.type
_entity_poly.pdbx_seq_one_letter_code
_entity_poly.pdbx_strand_id
1 'polypeptide(L)'
;MDTNSAYWPDSVPTTLWQYTALTPEAQRDFPFVGIAVSWEFVVAFLAGVVLICAFAWKRFAEPSYDVNTDAFRDFKKLKIWNLKDSESLRRAYVIYCILLIFIYAMLSFFGRVIFQLASQINVSGLQVSVGSVEFTSWRWPLLLAAGIGGLAPLLNPLIPAENMLRRFAHEIVGIPTRLREKATRIKTLIDGNPIEDPATLASFPSWVRKTLGPKLASYITLSKNLHAVVIWSRKENLQWSDPEIRRKLDEYEREVRDEAEDALALFDSLLHGSERLGESSDGASTSKNDEKLLLDTCVVLERIRDEFAIIMAIYVDYGSKFASLKDDLRETIISRFREEDNNPATGFPLYMLAVIYTVYFIFVWIQWHPPIFPVPLSVSNLALIAAAETTKLFILVWLPTTTIATLAEVADGRFSREGSLETTVLWRDIGGLLAALAISAGGMMLFAILKTALTSRNIQQMTQELLGSERYAGNLFFYVILAPISGICYLGINIVLRYPDKSFARRRLWIAAVAGIVTLVYLSFVASNLADVPCRRLIDDHTEPFDLSLWSMWWTGRDNLETCFTYYSTLDLLVISASVFISVIGLTRQHRRSQQRLEIRRQASSSKAAKAAAQAGVVAMVLLASGVFFGSVTPARAANPDGAQPDAVQSAPPTIVLGFRSDIPPFSFQPAGQRQDTPHPYLGYVAELCYQIFENSPWRIEQRVIDQPQSRFKRLRGPKDPSHDEMIANGIADDKIDVLCDATTLWLGDSERMVAGIFSPIIFVSGVSYLYRSAQQYNSDPVQIGYLASSTAERVAWEICSVDVLKVGASDKPATCARGTPLECVETKPVADGAASSGPVQTQTQSLRALSEISQSYVLCPRSSHDNLIAWFCEGWARDKIYVGDLDIIQAKEAEWRARGRDCPGVRPAGKTYTYEPYALLVSRHDTELVAFVQRRVYELFSHRSGARALFEKWFPGQNMSLTLAWLFLLNGVMDEGDMLRGPKGPP
;
A
#
# COMPACT_ATOMS: atom_id res chain seq x y z
N MET A 1 19.06 -28.18 -15.95
CA MET A 1 18.42 -28.75 -17.15
C MET A 1 19.01 -27.97 -18.31
N ASP A 2 20.19 -28.35 -18.83
CA ASP A 2 21.03 -27.41 -19.61
C ASP A 2 21.63 -28.00 -20.90
N THR A 3 21.09 -29.10 -21.43
CA THR A 3 21.72 -29.78 -22.59
C THR A 3 20.97 -29.70 -23.92
N ASN A 4 19.87 -28.94 -24.03
CA ASN A 4 19.08 -28.86 -25.27
C ASN A 4 19.07 -27.48 -25.98
N SER A 5 20.02 -26.60 -25.66
CA SER A 5 20.09 -25.24 -26.26
C SER A 5 20.60 -25.17 -27.70
N ALA A 6 21.08 -26.27 -28.29
CA ALA A 6 21.79 -26.21 -29.58
C ALA A 6 20.91 -26.07 -30.84
N TYR A 7 19.58 -26.15 -30.72
CA TYR A 7 18.67 -26.19 -31.89
C TYR A 7 17.63 -25.06 -31.94
N TRP A 8 17.67 -24.09 -31.01
CA TRP A 8 16.71 -22.98 -30.96
C TRP A 8 17.39 -21.62 -31.14
N PRO A 9 16.81 -20.67 -31.90
CA PRO A 9 17.27 -19.29 -31.90
C PRO A 9 17.07 -18.66 -30.52
N ASP A 10 18.10 -17.96 -30.01
CA ASP A 10 18.13 -17.33 -28.67
C ASP A 10 16.98 -16.33 -28.40
N SER A 11 16.20 -15.98 -29.42
CA SER A 11 15.12 -14.99 -29.38
C SER A 11 13.71 -15.58 -29.25
N VAL A 12 13.53 -16.91 -29.20
CA VAL A 12 12.21 -17.52 -28.95
C VAL A 12 12.08 -17.77 -27.44
N PRO A 13 11.18 -17.09 -26.72
CA PRO A 13 11.11 -17.22 -25.28
C PRO A 13 10.59 -18.61 -24.90
N THR A 14 11.19 -19.23 -23.88
CA THR A 14 10.75 -20.48 -23.25
C THR A 14 9.34 -20.38 -22.60
N THR A 15 8.70 -19.22 -22.72
CA THR A 15 7.45 -18.77 -22.09
C THR A 15 6.17 -19.28 -22.75
N LEU A 16 6.23 -20.10 -23.80
CA LEU A 16 5.04 -20.74 -24.37
C LEU A 16 4.39 -21.74 -23.40
N TRP A 17 5.10 -22.14 -22.34
CA TRP A 17 4.60 -22.97 -21.25
C TRP A 17 4.53 -22.13 -19.97
N GLN A 18 3.33 -21.86 -19.46
CA GLN A 18 3.11 -21.06 -18.25
C GLN A 18 3.44 -21.85 -16.97
N TYR A 19 4.66 -22.39 -16.81
CA TYR A 19 5.09 -23.00 -15.54
C TYR A 19 5.05 -22.00 -14.36
N THR A 20 5.03 -20.71 -14.66
CA THR A 20 4.78 -19.60 -13.72
C THR A 20 3.31 -19.44 -13.30
N ALA A 21 2.37 -20.24 -13.80
CA ALA A 21 1.00 -20.30 -13.28
C ALA A 21 0.88 -21.23 -12.04
N LEU A 22 1.77 -22.21 -11.90
CA LEU A 22 1.91 -23.04 -10.67
C LEU A 22 2.73 -22.32 -9.59
N THR A 23 3.55 -21.34 -9.96
CA THR A 23 3.90 -20.31 -8.99
C THR A 23 2.64 -19.51 -8.70
N PRO A 24 2.20 -19.42 -7.44
CA PRO A 24 0.84 -19.01 -7.11
C PRO A 24 0.53 -17.63 -7.69
N GLU A 25 -0.33 -17.60 -8.73
CA GLU A 25 -0.80 -16.41 -9.47
C GLU A 25 0.25 -15.30 -9.56
N ALA A 26 0.96 -15.22 -10.70
CA ALA A 26 1.65 -14.01 -11.20
C ALA A 26 1.76 -12.93 -10.12
N GLN A 27 2.77 -13.10 -9.25
CA GLN A 27 3.08 -12.32 -8.06
C GLN A 27 2.37 -10.96 -8.13
N ARG A 28 1.17 -10.87 -7.53
CA ARG A 28 0.40 -9.63 -7.46
C ARG A 28 1.36 -8.56 -6.97
N ASP A 29 1.43 -7.42 -7.66
CA ASP A 29 2.41 -6.38 -7.31
C ASP A 29 2.33 -6.03 -5.82
N PHE A 30 1.14 -6.09 -5.19
CA PHE A 30 0.97 -6.15 -3.72
C PHE A 30 -0.29 -6.94 -3.32
N PRO A 31 -0.20 -8.05 -2.57
CA PRO A 31 -1.37 -8.69 -1.96
C PRO A 31 -1.86 -7.86 -0.75
N PHE A 32 -2.79 -6.92 -0.96
CA PHE A 32 -3.43 -6.15 0.12
C PHE A 32 -4.53 -6.96 0.83
N VAL A 33 -4.22 -7.96 1.65
CA VAL A 33 -5.22 -8.80 2.37
C VAL A 33 -6.33 -9.31 1.43
N GLY A 34 -5.97 -9.65 0.19
CA GLY A 34 -6.91 -10.13 -0.83
C GLY A 34 -7.72 -9.06 -1.56
N ILE A 35 -7.45 -7.77 -1.38
CA ILE A 35 -8.02 -6.66 -2.16
C ILE A 35 -7.17 -6.44 -3.42
N ALA A 36 -7.78 -6.56 -4.60
CA ALA A 36 -7.15 -6.17 -5.86
C ALA A 36 -7.36 -4.65 -6.05
N VAL A 37 -6.29 -3.85 -5.90
CA VAL A 37 -6.34 -2.42 -6.19
C VAL A 37 -6.18 -2.25 -7.70
N SER A 38 -7.30 -2.09 -8.41
CA SER A 38 -7.27 -1.77 -9.84
C SER A 38 -6.82 -0.32 -10.07
N TRP A 39 -6.33 0.01 -11.27
CA TRP A 39 -6.02 1.39 -11.63
C TRP A 39 -7.25 2.30 -11.51
N GLU A 40 -8.43 1.78 -11.84
CA GLU A 40 -9.71 2.48 -11.67
C GLU A 40 -9.96 2.87 -10.20
N PHE A 41 -9.60 1.99 -9.27
CA PHE A 41 -9.69 2.29 -7.83
C PHE A 41 -8.78 3.46 -7.44
N VAL A 42 -7.53 3.49 -7.94
CA VAL A 42 -6.58 4.57 -7.65
C VAL A 42 -7.05 5.90 -8.21
N VAL A 43 -7.54 5.92 -9.44
CA VAL A 43 -8.10 7.13 -10.07
C VAL A 43 -9.33 7.63 -9.29
N ALA A 44 -10.22 6.72 -8.90
CA ALA A 44 -11.38 7.04 -8.08
C ALA A 44 -11.00 7.57 -6.69
N PHE A 45 -9.95 7.01 -6.07
CA PHE A 45 -9.39 7.50 -4.82
C PHE A 45 -8.84 8.93 -4.95
N LEU A 46 -8.06 9.21 -6.00
CA LEU A 46 -7.54 10.56 -6.26
C LEU A 46 -8.66 11.57 -6.52
N ALA A 47 -9.69 11.18 -7.29
CA ALA A 47 -10.88 12.00 -7.48
C ALA A 47 -11.62 12.29 -6.15
N GLY A 48 -11.68 11.29 -5.26
CA GLY A 48 -12.23 11.44 -3.92
C GLY A 48 -11.43 12.42 -3.04
N VAL A 49 -10.09 12.41 -3.12
CA VAL A 49 -9.23 13.40 -2.44
C VAL A 49 -9.57 14.82 -2.89
N VAL A 50 -9.70 15.05 -4.20
CA VAL A 50 -10.07 16.36 -4.75
C VAL A 50 -11.45 16.80 -4.24
N LEU A 51 -12.43 15.87 -4.21
CA LEU A 51 -13.77 16.13 -3.72
C LEU A 51 -13.76 16.53 -2.23
N ILE A 52 -13.04 15.79 -1.39
CA ILE A 52 -12.91 16.10 0.04
C ILE A 52 -12.32 17.49 0.23
N CYS A 53 -11.23 17.82 -0.44
CA CYS A 53 -10.63 19.16 -0.35
C CYS A 53 -11.64 20.25 -0.76
N ALA A 54 -12.32 20.09 -1.89
CA ALA A 54 -13.27 21.08 -2.39
C ALA A 54 -14.42 21.36 -1.41
N PHE A 55 -14.98 20.32 -0.77
CA PHE A 55 -16.08 20.47 0.19
C PHE A 55 -15.62 20.80 1.61
N ALA A 56 -14.39 20.44 1.99
CA ALA A 56 -13.85 20.70 3.32
C ALA A 56 -13.74 22.20 3.63
N TRP A 57 -13.55 23.07 2.64
CA TRP A 57 -13.40 24.51 2.88
C TRP A 57 -14.65 25.13 3.50
N LYS A 58 -15.82 24.84 2.94
CA LYS A 58 -17.10 25.36 3.44
C LYS A 58 -17.33 24.97 4.90
N ARG A 59 -16.95 23.73 5.25
CA ARG A 59 -17.05 23.18 6.59
C ARG A 59 -16.05 23.79 7.56
N PHE A 60 -14.78 23.86 7.16
CA PHE A 60 -13.72 24.47 7.95
C PHE A 60 -14.03 25.93 8.32
N ALA A 61 -14.77 26.64 7.46
CA ALA A 61 -15.20 28.01 7.70
C ALA A 61 -16.32 28.18 8.74
N GLU A 62 -17.00 27.10 9.17
CA GLU A 62 -18.04 27.18 10.20
C GLU A 62 -17.43 27.27 11.62
N PRO A 63 -18.02 28.06 12.54
CA PRO A 63 -17.48 28.25 13.88
C PRO A 63 -17.52 26.97 14.72
N SER A 64 -16.36 26.50 15.20
CA SER A 64 -16.25 25.26 16.01
C SER A 64 -16.21 25.47 17.53
N TYR A 65 -16.16 26.71 18.01
CA TYR A 65 -16.01 27.03 19.45
C TYR A 65 -17.33 27.56 20.03
N ASP A 66 -17.55 27.30 21.32
CA ASP A 66 -18.70 27.85 22.03
C ASP A 66 -18.48 29.35 22.24
N VAL A 67 -19.30 30.15 21.54
CA VAL A 67 -19.22 31.62 21.52
C VAL A 67 -19.67 32.23 22.85
N ASN A 68 -20.25 31.43 23.76
CA ASN A 68 -20.80 31.89 25.03
C ASN A 68 -19.83 31.80 26.21
N THR A 69 -18.60 31.32 26.03
CA THR A 69 -17.61 31.36 27.12
C THR A 69 -17.14 32.81 27.32
N ASP A 70 -17.05 33.29 28.58
CA ASP A 70 -16.69 34.68 28.90
C ASP A 70 -15.40 35.18 28.23
N ALA A 71 -14.46 34.26 27.98
CA ALA A 71 -13.20 34.52 27.28
C ALA A 71 -13.34 34.87 25.78
N PHE A 72 -14.51 34.64 25.17
CA PHE A 72 -14.77 34.86 23.75
C PHE A 72 -15.88 35.88 23.46
N ARG A 73 -16.41 36.52 24.51
CA ARG A 73 -17.47 37.52 24.37
C ARG A 73 -17.02 38.74 23.57
N ASP A 74 -15.79 39.20 23.75
CA ASP A 74 -15.26 40.37 23.03
C ASP A 74 -14.93 40.01 21.57
N PHE A 75 -14.57 38.74 21.34
CA PHE A 75 -14.43 38.14 20.02
C PHE A 75 -15.78 37.83 19.33
N LYS A 76 -16.92 38.04 19.98
CA LYS A 76 -18.26 37.96 19.37
C LYS A 76 -18.62 39.23 18.60
N LYS A 77 -18.17 40.39 19.08
CA LYS A 77 -18.39 41.71 18.43
C LYS A 77 -17.60 41.80 17.11
N LEU A 78 -16.36 41.32 17.11
CA LEU A 78 -15.53 41.16 15.92
C LEU A 78 -15.79 39.78 15.33
N LYS A 79 -16.51 39.64 14.19
CA LYS A 79 -16.64 38.36 13.47
C LYS A 79 -15.28 37.92 12.90
N ILE A 80 -14.37 37.48 13.76
CA ILE A 80 -12.96 37.11 13.50
C ILE A 80 -12.83 36.06 12.40
N TRP A 81 -13.86 35.23 12.21
CA TRP A 81 -13.94 34.21 11.17
C TRP A 81 -13.87 34.79 9.74
N ASN A 82 -14.17 36.08 9.57
CA ASN A 82 -14.02 36.78 8.30
C ASN A 82 -12.60 37.29 8.04
N LEU A 83 -11.62 37.14 8.96
CA LEU A 83 -10.19 37.46 8.74
C LEU A 83 -9.56 36.48 7.73
N LYS A 84 -10.00 36.62 6.48
CA LYS A 84 -9.87 35.72 5.34
C LYS A 84 -8.45 35.62 4.77
N ASP A 85 -7.48 36.35 5.33
CA ASP A 85 -6.18 36.58 4.67
C ASP A 85 -4.95 36.28 5.54
N SER A 86 -5.05 35.35 6.50
CA SER A 86 -3.85 34.87 7.20
C SER A 86 -3.29 33.60 6.57
N GLU A 87 -1.98 33.59 6.31
CA GLU A 87 -1.22 32.40 5.96
C GLU A 87 -1.46 31.26 6.97
N SER A 88 -1.69 31.63 8.24
CA SER A 88 -2.14 30.76 9.32
C SER A 88 -3.43 30.00 9.01
N LEU A 89 -4.47 30.66 8.50
CA LEU A 89 -5.75 30.01 8.20
C LEU A 89 -5.63 29.03 7.02
N ARG A 90 -4.77 29.34 6.03
CA ARG A 90 -4.42 28.39 4.96
C ARG A 90 -3.68 27.18 5.50
N ARG A 91 -2.72 27.38 6.42
CA ARG A 91 -2.00 26.28 7.10
C ARG A 91 -2.95 25.41 7.91
N ALA A 92 -3.87 26.00 8.68
CA ALA A 92 -4.87 25.27 9.47
C ALA A 92 -5.82 24.47 8.57
N TYR A 93 -6.26 25.05 7.44
CA TYR A 93 -7.07 24.35 6.46
C TYR A 93 -6.31 23.19 5.79
N VAL A 94 -5.03 23.36 5.47
CA VAL A 94 -4.19 22.27 4.94
C VAL A 94 -4.06 21.13 5.95
N ILE A 95 -3.83 21.44 7.23
CA ILE A 95 -3.77 20.43 8.30
C ILE A 95 -5.12 19.69 8.41
N TYR A 96 -6.23 20.42 8.40
CA TYR A 96 -7.57 19.84 8.41
C TYR A 96 -7.82 18.92 7.20
N CYS A 97 -7.42 19.34 6.00
CA CYS A 97 -7.51 18.50 4.79
C CYS A 97 -6.64 17.25 4.89
N ILE A 98 -5.40 17.36 5.38
CA ILE A 98 -4.51 16.20 5.57
C ILE A 98 -5.14 15.19 6.52
N LEU A 99 -5.72 15.65 7.64
CA LEU A 99 -6.38 14.77 8.60
C LEU A 99 -7.61 14.06 7.99
N LEU A 100 -8.43 14.77 7.20
CA LEU A 100 -9.56 14.17 6.50
C LEU A 100 -9.12 13.17 5.43
N ILE A 101 -8.10 13.50 4.63
CA ILE A 101 -7.53 12.61 3.62
C ILE A 101 -6.95 11.36 4.28
N PHE A 102 -6.32 11.49 5.44
CA PHE A 102 -5.80 10.35 6.18
C PHE A 102 -6.91 9.39 6.63
N ILE A 103 -8.00 9.91 7.21
CA ILE A 103 -9.18 9.11 7.58
C ILE A 103 -9.79 8.45 6.33
N TYR A 104 -9.89 9.20 5.24
CA TYR A 104 -10.39 8.72 3.97
C TYR A 104 -9.54 7.58 3.37
N ALA A 105 -8.22 7.72 3.38
CA ALA A 105 -7.28 6.70 2.93
C ALA A 105 -7.41 5.43 3.79
N MET A 106 -7.47 5.59 5.11
CA MET A 106 -7.66 4.46 6.02
C MET A 106 -8.96 3.70 5.73
N LEU A 107 -10.08 4.41 5.55
CA LEU A 107 -11.36 3.76 5.24
C LEU A 107 -11.41 3.18 3.81
N SER A 108 -10.72 3.80 2.85
CA SER A 108 -10.71 3.34 1.46
C SER A 108 -9.93 2.03 1.31
N PHE A 109 -8.72 1.96 1.86
CA PHE A 109 -7.85 0.80 1.73
C PHE A 109 -8.08 -0.27 2.80
N PHE A 110 -8.45 0.13 4.03
CA PHE A 110 -8.66 -0.79 5.16
C PHE A 110 -10.13 -0.93 5.55
N GLY A 111 -11.07 -0.37 4.78
CA GLY A 111 -12.50 -0.41 5.10
C GLY A 111 -13.01 -1.80 5.43
N ARG A 112 -12.70 -2.80 4.60
CA ARG A 112 -13.09 -4.20 4.85
C ARG A 112 -12.63 -4.71 6.22
N VAL A 113 -11.36 -4.47 6.54
CA VAL A 113 -10.75 -4.90 7.82
C VAL A 113 -11.40 -4.15 8.98
N ILE A 114 -11.54 -2.83 8.87
CA ILE A 114 -12.17 -1.98 9.90
C ILE A 114 -13.61 -2.41 10.16
N PHE A 115 -14.43 -2.65 9.12
CA PHE A 115 -15.82 -3.07 9.29
C PHE A 115 -15.93 -4.51 9.82
N GLN A 116 -15.01 -5.41 9.46
CA GLN A 116 -14.98 -6.76 10.02
C GLN A 116 -14.58 -6.74 11.50
N LEU A 117 -13.56 -5.97 11.89
CA LEU A 117 -13.19 -5.75 13.29
C LEU A 117 -14.34 -5.08 14.07
N ALA A 118 -14.97 -4.06 13.50
CA ALA A 118 -16.12 -3.39 14.09
C ALA A 118 -17.31 -4.32 14.25
N SER A 119 -17.51 -5.28 13.34
CA SER A 119 -18.57 -6.29 13.49
C SER A 119 -18.33 -7.30 14.61
N GLN A 120 -17.06 -7.49 15.03
CA GLN A 120 -16.70 -8.34 16.17
C GLN A 120 -16.83 -7.61 17.51
N ILE A 121 -16.68 -6.28 17.51
CA ILE A 121 -16.93 -5.45 18.68
C ILE A 121 -18.44 -5.19 18.68
N ASN A 122 -19.20 -5.85 19.56
CA ASN A 122 -20.65 -5.66 19.74
C ASN A 122 -21.00 -4.21 20.18
N VAL A 123 -20.79 -3.22 19.33
CA VAL A 123 -21.21 -1.84 19.53
C VAL A 123 -22.61 -1.73 18.95
N SER A 124 -23.55 -1.42 19.84
CA SER A 124 -24.99 -1.48 19.62
C SER A 124 -25.47 -0.78 18.34
N GLY A 125 -26.21 -1.51 17.50
CA GLY A 125 -27.25 -0.94 16.62
C GLY A 125 -26.95 -0.80 15.12
N LEU A 126 -25.73 -1.04 14.64
CA LEU A 126 -25.40 -0.97 13.20
C LEU A 126 -24.86 -2.31 12.69
N GLN A 127 -25.75 -3.26 12.42
CA GLN A 127 -25.41 -4.47 11.68
C GLN A 127 -25.29 -4.14 10.18
N VAL A 128 -24.16 -3.60 9.76
CA VAL A 128 -23.84 -3.44 8.35
C VAL A 128 -23.36 -4.79 7.83
N SER A 129 -24.17 -5.45 6.99
CA SER A 129 -23.80 -6.72 6.37
C SER A 129 -22.65 -6.52 5.38
N VAL A 130 -21.44 -6.87 5.81
CA VAL A 130 -20.18 -6.77 5.07
C VAL A 130 -20.22 -7.57 3.75
N GLY A 131 -21.14 -8.53 3.61
CA GLY A 131 -21.29 -9.34 2.39
C GLY A 131 -21.91 -8.62 1.19
N SER A 132 -22.52 -7.44 1.38
CA SER A 132 -23.20 -6.70 0.30
C SER A 132 -22.36 -5.55 -0.29
N VAL A 133 -21.24 -5.20 0.35
CA VAL A 133 -20.41 -4.05 -0.04
C VAL A 133 -19.16 -4.53 -0.78
N GLU A 134 -19.05 -4.17 -2.06
CA GLU A 134 -17.87 -4.45 -2.88
C GLU A 134 -16.73 -3.46 -2.58
N PHE A 135 -15.95 -3.74 -1.53
CA PHE A 135 -14.81 -2.92 -1.09
C PHE A 135 -13.68 -2.79 -2.14
N THR A 136 -13.64 -3.67 -3.14
CA THR A 136 -12.65 -3.67 -4.23
C THR A 136 -13.09 -2.83 -5.44
N SER A 137 -14.34 -2.37 -5.47
CA SER A 137 -14.86 -1.59 -6.59
C SER A 137 -14.37 -0.14 -6.55
N TRP A 138 -14.23 0.50 -7.72
CA TRP A 138 -13.92 1.95 -7.82
C TRP A 138 -15.00 2.83 -7.18
N ARG A 139 -16.21 2.29 -6.98
CA ARG A 139 -17.34 2.99 -6.35
C ARG A 139 -17.11 3.24 -4.87
N TRP A 140 -16.42 2.35 -4.17
CA TRP A 140 -16.17 2.44 -2.73
C TRP A 140 -15.46 3.74 -2.31
N PRO A 141 -14.27 4.08 -2.85
CA PRO A 141 -13.59 5.31 -2.49
C PRO A 141 -14.41 6.56 -2.84
N LEU A 142 -15.18 6.57 -3.93
CA LEU A 142 -16.03 7.73 -4.25
C LEU A 142 -17.22 7.86 -3.29
N LEU A 143 -17.85 6.73 -2.91
CA LEU A 143 -18.93 6.71 -1.94
C LEU A 143 -18.45 7.19 -0.56
N LEU A 144 -17.26 6.77 -0.13
CA LEU A 144 -16.62 7.29 1.08
C LEU A 144 -16.33 8.78 0.98
N ALA A 145 -15.78 9.26 -0.14
CA ALA A 145 -15.50 10.68 -0.33
C ALA A 145 -16.78 11.53 -0.30
N ALA A 146 -17.85 11.06 -0.95
CA ALA A 146 -19.17 11.69 -0.89
C ALA A 146 -19.79 11.61 0.52
N GLY A 147 -19.56 10.52 1.25
CA GLY A 147 -19.98 10.34 2.63
C GLY A 147 -19.31 11.34 3.58
N ILE A 148 -17.97 11.39 3.55
CA ILE A 148 -17.15 12.29 4.37
C ILE A 148 -17.39 13.75 3.95
N GLY A 149 -17.43 14.04 2.66
CA GLY A 149 -17.58 15.39 2.12
C GLY A 149 -19.00 15.95 2.21
N GLY A 150 -20.04 15.12 2.02
CA GLY A 150 -21.42 15.57 1.83
C GLY A 150 -22.46 15.06 2.83
N LEU A 151 -22.32 13.84 3.38
CA LEU A 151 -23.35 13.22 4.24
C LEU A 151 -23.05 13.31 5.75
N ALA A 152 -21.81 13.53 6.14
CA ALA A 152 -21.45 13.59 7.56
C ALA A 152 -22.18 14.69 8.39
N PRO A 153 -22.65 15.84 7.85
CA PRO A 153 -23.48 16.78 8.62
C PRO A 153 -24.90 16.26 8.89
N LEU A 154 -25.38 15.31 8.08
CA LEU A 154 -26.70 14.70 8.22
C LEU A 154 -26.69 13.54 9.24
N LEU A 155 -25.51 13.12 9.68
CA LEU A 155 -25.30 12.08 10.67
C LEU A 155 -24.89 12.72 12.00
N ASN A 156 -25.88 13.04 12.84
CA ASN A 156 -25.73 13.59 14.19
C ASN A 156 -24.55 13.03 15.02
N PRO A 157 -24.25 11.71 15.05
CA PRO A 157 -23.14 11.19 15.86
C PRO A 157 -21.73 11.58 15.37
N LEU A 158 -21.58 12.05 14.13
CA LEU A 158 -20.26 12.43 13.57
C LEU A 158 -19.90 13.91 13.82
N ILE A 159 -20.89 14.75 14.18
CA ILE A 159 -20.69 16.18 14.45
C ILE A 159 -19.66 16.43 15.58
N PRO A 160 -19.67 15.70 16.72
CA PRO A 160 -18.69 15.92 17.79
C PRO A 160 -17.25 15.61 17.35
N ALA A 161 -17.05 14.52 16.61
CA ALA A 161 -15.74 14.11 16.12
C ALA A 161 -15.18 15.10 15.09
N GLU A 162 -16.05 15.61 14.21
CA GLU A 162 -15.66 16.64 13.25
C GLU A 162 -15.29 17.96 13.93
N ASN A 163 -16.08 18.38 14.93
CA ASN A 163 -15.78 19.57 15.72
C ASN A 163 -14.45 19.43 16.47
N MET A 164 -14.14 18.23 16.98
CA MET A 164 -12.83 17.94 17.58
C MET A 164 -11.69 18.09 16.57
N LEU A 165 -11.82 17.53 15.37
CA LEU A 165 -10.83 17.66 14.28
C LEU A 165 -10.60 19.13 13.88
N ARG A 166 -11.68 19.91 13.76
CA ARG A 166 -11.60 21.33 13.40
C ARG A 166 -10.94 22.15 14.51
N ARG A 167 -11.33 21.93 15.76
CA ARG A 167 -10.70 22.57 16.94
C ARG A 167 -9.21 22.27 17.01
N PHE A 168 -8.83 21.01 16.79
CA PHE A 168 -7.44 20.59 16.79
C PHE A 168 -6.63 21.31 15.70
N ALA A 169 -7.16 21.38 14.47
CA ALA A 169 -6.50 22.08 13.36
C ALA A 169 -6.33 23.58 13.63
N HIS A 170 -7.32 24.23 14.24
CA HIS A 170 -7.23 25.63 14.65
C HIS A 170 -6.25 25.83 15.82
N GLU A 171 -6.24 24.92 16.80
CA GLU A 171 -5.39 24.99 17.99
C GLU A 171 -3.91 24.80 17.67
N ILE A 172 -3.56 23.88 16.76
CA ILE A 172 -2.18 23.69 16.28
C ILE A 172 -1.60 24.98 15.69
N VAL A 173 -2.43 25.76 14.99
CA VAL A 173 -1.99 27.01 14.36
C VAL A 173 -2.16 28.20 15.32
N GLY A 174 -2.64 27.97 16.53
CA GLY A 174 -2.76 28.98 17.57
C GLY A 174 -3.97 29.90 17.41
N ILE A 175 -5.02 29.48 16.71
CA ILE A 175 -6.28 30.23 16.65
C ILE A 175 -7.22 29.64 17.70
N PRO A 176 -7.70 30.39 18.72
CA PRO A 176 -7.41 31.80 19.06
C PRO A 176 -6.30 31.99 20.12
N THR A 177 -5.62 30.92 20.54
CA THR A 177 -4.67 30.91 21.67
C THR A 177 -3.50 31.88 21.50
N ARG A 178 -2.94 32.01 20.29
CA ARG A 178 -1.85 32.95 19.95
C ARG A 178 -2.31 34.40 20.02
N LEU A 179 -3.50 34.69 19.51
CA LEU A 179 -4.08 36.04 19.59
C LEU A 179 -4.34 36.43 21.05
N ARG A 180 -4.85 35.49 21.85
CA ARG A 180 -5.05 35.67 23.29
C ARG A 180 -3.73 35.89 24.03
N GLU A 181 -2.71 35.09 23.73
CA GLU A 181 -1.40 35.23 24.36
C GLU A 181 -0.79 36.59 24.04
N LYS A 182 -0.87 37.03 22.77
CA LYS A 182 -0.43 38.36 22.35
C LYS A 182 -1.22 39.47 23.02
N ALA A 183 -2.55 39.37 23.07
CA ALA A 183 -3.39 40.34 23.79
C ALA A 183 -3.03 40.38 25.28
N THR A 184 -2.74 39.25 25.92
CA THR A 184 -2.31 39.20 27.32
C THR A 184 -0.93 39.85 27.53
N ARG A 185 0.02 39.64 26.61
CA ARG A 185 1.33 40.31 26.65
C ARG A 185 1.25 41.81 26.36
N ILE A 186 0.32 42.25 25.50
CA ILE A 186 0.06 43.66 25.23
C ILE A 186 -0.60 44.30 26.45
N LYS A 187 -1.56 43.61 27.08
CA LYS A 187 -2.22 44.03 28.31
C LYS A 187 -1.20 44.34 29.42
N THR A 188 -0.26 43.44 29.69
CA THR A 188 0.79 43.68 30.70
C THR A 188 1.69 44.87 30.36
N LEU A 189 1.86 45.18 29.08
CA LEU A 189 2.61 46.35 28.63
C LEU A 189 1.82 47.65 28.74
N ILE A 190 0.50 47.61 28.54
CA ILE A 190 -0.40 48.75 28.79
C ILE A 190 -0.50 49.00 30.31
N ASP A 191 -0.52 47.96 31.15
CA ASP A 191 -0.46 48.10 32.60
C ASP A 191 0.85 48.80 33.05
N GLY A 192 1.98 48.47 32.40
CA GLY A 192 3.28 49.10 32.64
C GLY A 192 3.85 48.84 34.04
N ASN A 193 5.01 49.42 34.35
CA ASN A 193 5.55 49.37 35.70
C ASN A 193 4.94 50.52 36.53
N PRO A 194 4.38 50.25 37.72
CA PRO A 194 3.78 51.29 38.55
C PRO A 194 4.82 52.35 38.90
N ILE A 195 4.41 53.62 38.87
CA ILE A 195 5.24 54.74 39.29
C ILE A 195 5.47 54.63 40.81
N GLU A 196 6.72 54.43 41.23
CA GLU A 196 7.09 54.32 42.64
C GLU A 196 7.42 55.66 43.31
N ASP A 197 7.34 56.79 42.59
CA ASP A 197 7.71 58.09 43.13
C ASP A 197 6.69 58.57 44.20
N PRO A 198 7.07 58.57 45.50
CA PRO A 198 6.16 58.88 46.59
C PRO A 198 5.72 60.36 46.59
N ALA A 199 6.47 61.26 45.94
CA ALA A 199 6.09 62.68 45.83
C ALA A 199 4.85 62.86 44.94
N THR A 200 4.80 62.15 43.81
CA THR A 200 3.64 62.13 42.90
C THR A 200 2.42 61.47 43.53
N LEU A 201 2.60 60.43 44.34
CA LEU A 201 1.48 59.78 45.02
C LEU A 201 0.91 60.65 46.15
N ALA A 202 1.75 61.48 46.79
CA ALA A 202 1.34 62.38 47.85
C ALA A 202 0.52 63.59 47.37
N SER A 203 0.60 63.97 46.09
CA SER A 203 -0.14 65.11 45.53
C SER A 203 -1.64 64.84 45.30
N PHE A 204 -2.08 63.58 45.39
CA PHE A 204 -3.50 63.23 45.20
C PHE A 204 -4.34 63.36 46.49
N PRO A 205 -5.65 63.68 46.37
CA PRO A 205 -6.55 63.80 47.51
C PRO A 205 -6.53 62.58 48.43
N SER A 206 -6.64 62.81 49.74
CA SER A 206 -6.54 61.76 50.77
C SER A 206 -7.63 60.69 50.63
N TRP A 207 -8.81 61.05 50.15
CA TRP A 207 -9.91 60.12 49.92
C TRP A 207 -9.61 59.15 48.75
N VAL A 208 -9.04 59.64 47.64
CA VAL A 208 -8.62 58.79 46.51
C VAL A 208 -7.56 57.79 46.95
N ARG A 209 -6.58 58.25 47.73
CA ARG A 209 -5.53 57.40 48.30
C ARG A 209 -6.11 56.32 49.22
N LYS A 210 -7.15 56.65 49.99
CA LYS A 210 -7.84 55.69 50.86
C LYS A 210 -8.65 54.66 50.07
N THR A 211 -9.32 55.07 48.99
CA THR A 211 -10.21 54.21 48.19
C THR A 211 -9.42 53.24 47.28
N LEU A 212 -8.36 53.70 46.62
CA LEU A 212 -7.55 52.87 45.70
C LEU A 212 -6.32 52.23 46.38
N GLY A 213 -5.86 52.79 47.50
CA GLY A 213 -4.76 52.25 48.30
C GLY A 213 -3.50 51.98 47.46
N PRO A 214 -2.92 50.76 47.53
CA PRO A 214 -1.70 50.43 46.80
C PRO A 214 -1.89 50.36 45.28
N LYS A 215 -3.12 50.27 44.78
CA LYS A 215 -3.40 50.17 43.33
C LYS A 215 -3.35 51.52 42.62
N LEU A 216 -3.34 52.64 43.36
CA LEU A 216 -3.36 53.99 42.79
C LEU A 216 -2.21 54.20 41.78
N ALA A 217 -0.99 53.79 42.12
CA ALA A 217 0.18 53.89 41.24
C ALA A 217 0.01 53.11 39.92
N SER A 218 -0.65 51.94 39.98
CA SER A 218 -0.94 51.12 38.80
C SER A 218 -1.98 51.78 37.90
N TYR A 219 -3.05 52.36 38.47
CA TYR A 219 -4.11 53.01 37.70
C TYR A 219 -3.67 54.34 37.06
N ILE A 220 -2.77 55.09 37.70
CA ILE A 220 -2.17 56.30 37.11
C ILE A 220 -1.31 55.91 35.89
N THR A 221 -0.50 54.86 36.04
CA THR A 221 0.32 54.33 34.95
C THR A 221 -0.54 53.82 33.80
N LEU A 222 -1.59 53.06 34.13
CA LEU A 222 -2.57 52.56 33.18
C LEU A 222 -3.26 53.71 32.43
N SER A 223 -3.74 54.73 33.12
CA SER A 223 -4.39 55.91 32.52
C SER A 223 -3.45 56.63 31.54
N LYS A 224 -2.19 56.87 31.94
CA LYS A 224 -1.17 57.48 31.08
C LYS A 224 -0.87 56.65 29.83
N ASN A 225 -0.76 55.33 29.98
CA ASN A 225 -0.51 54.42 28.87
C ASN A 225 -1.72 54.30 27.94
N LEU A 226 -2.94 54.27 28.48
CA LEU A 226 -4.18 54.30 27.72
C LEU A 226 -4.31 55.60 26.92
N HIS A 227 -3.93 56.76 27.46
CA HIS A 227 -3.85 58.00 26.70
C HIS A 227 -2.94 57.87 25.47
N ALA A 228 -1.78 57.24 25.62
CA ALA A 228 -0.87 56.99 24.50
C ALA A 228 -1.47 56.04 23.46
N VAL A 229 -2.21 55.01 23.90
CA VAL A 229 -2.93 54.06 23.03
C VAL A 229 -4.07 54.75 22.26
N VAL A 230 -4.85 55.61 22.92
CA VAL A 230 -5.91 56.41 22.29
C VAL A 230 -5.34 57.35 21.21
N ILE A 231 -4.22 58.03 21.52
CA ILE A 231 -3.52 58.87 20.54
C ILE A 231 -2.99 58.03 19.36
N TRP A 232 -2.52 56.81 19.62
CA TRP A 232 -2.13 55.88 18.57
C TRP A 232 -3.32 55.50 17.67
N SER A 233 -4.48 55.17 18.24
CA SER A 233 -5.69 54.82 17.49
C SER A 233 -6.18 55.96 16.58
N ARG A 234 -5.94 57.22 16.95
CA ARG A 234 -6.23 58.39 16.10
C ARG A 234 -5.33 58.47 14.86
N LYS A 235 -4.12 57.90 14.90
CA LYS A 235 -3.20 57.91 13.77
C LYS A 235 -3.57 56.79 12.81
N GLU A 236 -4.39 57.11 11.80
CA GLU A 236 -4.76 56.23 10.69
C GLU A 236 -3.57 55.38 10.24
N ASN A 237 -3.70 54.05 10.36
CA ASN A 237 -2.71 53.14 9.83
C ASN A 237 -3.35 51.85 9.32
N LEU A 238 -2.88 51.47 8.13
CA LEU A 238 -2.95 50.17 7.45
C LEU A 238 -4.12 49.99 6.44
N GLN A 239 -3.70 49.79 5.19
CA GLN A 239 -4.51 49.18 4.14
C GLN A 239 -4.77 47.71 4.52
N TRP A 240 -6.03 47.36 4.74
CA TRP A 240 -6.48 45.98 4.82
C TRP A 240 -6.82 45.47 3.43
N SER A 241 -6.57 44.19 3.17
CA SER A 241 -6.91 43.54 1.90
C SER A 241 -8.42 43.38 1.69
N ASP A 242 -9.20 43.26 2.77
CA ASP A 242 -10.66 43.16 2.74
C ASP A 242 -11.32 44.45 3.28
N PRO A 243 -12.09 45.18 2.45
CA PRO A 243 -12.73 46.44 2.84
C PRO A 243 -13.88 46.26 3.84
N GLU A 244 -14.54 45.09 3.89
CA GLU A 244 -15.66 44.87 4.81
C GLU A 244 -15.17 44.68 6.26
N ILE A 245 -14.05 43.95 6.40
CA ILE A 245 -13.40 43.74 7.70
C ILE A 245 -12.89 45.06 8.24
N ARG A 246 -12.23 45.86 7.38
CA ARG A 246 -11.77 47.20 7.73
C ARG A 246 -12.91 48.03 8.30
N ARG A 247 -14.05 48.09 7.59
CA ARG A 247 -15.19 48.89 8.05
C ARG A 247 -15.65 48.49 9.45
N LYS A 248 -15.75 47.18 9.73
CA LYS A 248 -16.19 46.67 11.03
C LYS A 248 -15.16 46.87 12.13
N LEU A 249 -13.87 46.70 11.83
CA LEU A 249 -12.80 46.93 12.80
C LEU A 249 -12.64 48.43 13.11
N ASP A 250 -12.69 49.29 12.09
CA ASP A 250 -12.67 50.75 12.25
C ASP A 250 -13.88 51.22 13.08
N GLU A 251 -15.06 50.63 12.87
CA GLU A 251 -16.28 50.93 13.64
C GLU A 251 -16.11 50.52 15.11
N TYR A 252 -15.58 49.33 15.38
CA TYR A 252 -15.32 48.85 16.75
C TYR A 252 -14.19 49.63 17.45
N GLU A 253 -13.11 49.95 16.73
CA GLU A 253 -12.00 50.75 17.28
C GLU A 253 -12.47 52.16 17.65
N ARG A 254 -13.35 52.77 16.84
CA ARG A 254 -13.97 54.07 17.16
C ARG A 254 -14.84 53.97 18.42
N GLU A 255 -15.68 52.94 18.53
CA GLU A 255 -16.51 52.71 19.73
C GLU A 255 -15.66 52.63 21.01
N VAL A 256 -14.62 51.80 20.99
CA VAL A 256 -13.72 51.61 22.15
C VAL A 256 -12.92 52.87 22.44
N ARG A 257 -12.48 53.60 21.41
CA ARG A 257 -11.75 54.86 21.58
C ARG A 257 -12.61 55.95 22.19
N ASP A 258 -13.82 56.13 21.70
CA ASP A 258 -14.73 57.17 22.20
C ASP A 258 -15.10 56.86 23.67
N GLU A 259 -15.36 55.59 24.00
CA GLU A 259 -15.56 55.14 25.40
C GLU A 259 -14.32 55.34 26.28
N ALA A 260 -13.12 55.18 25.71
CA ALA A 260 -11.86 55.41 26.43
C ALA A 260 -11.59 56.88 26.72
N GLU A 261 -11.91 57.78 25.79
CA GLU A 261 -11.77 59.22 25.99
C GLU A 261 -12.69 59.72 27.11
N ASP A 262 -13.94 59.25 27.12
CA ASP A 262 -14.91 59.58 28.17
C ASP A 262 -14.47 59.04 29.55
N ALA A 263 -14.01 57.78 29.61
CA ALA A 263 -13.55 57.17 30.85
C ALA A 263 -12.26 57.82 31.41
N LEU A 264 -11.30 58.17 30.54
CA LEU A 264 -10.06 58.85 30.93
C LEU A 264 -10.34 60.28 31.42
N ALA A 265 -11.22 61.02 30.73
CA ALA A 265 -11.62 62.36 31.15
C ALA A 265 -12.35 62.34 32.50
N LEU A 266 -13.25 61.37 32.70
CA LEU A 266 -13.93 61.16 33.98
C LEU A 266 -12.94 60.80 35.09
N PHE A 267 -12.02 59.87 34.83
CA PHE A 267 -11.00 59.48 35.79
C PHE A 267 -10.08 60.65 36.20
N ASP A 268 -9.63 61.44 35.22
CA ASP A 268 -8.77 62.61 35.48
C ASP A 268 -9.52 63.70 36.26
N SER A 269 -10.80 63.90 35.94
CA SER A 269 -11.68 64.82 36.68
C SER A 269 -11.91 64.39 38.13
N LEU A 270 -11.95 63.07 38.41
CA LEU A 270 -12.09 62.54 39.77
C LEU A 270 -10.77 62.60 40.55
N LEU A 271 -9.62 62.49 39.86
CA LEU A 271 -8.29 62.61 40.47
C LEU A 271 -7.95 64.05 40.85
N HIS A 272 -8.31 65.03 40.01
CA HIS A 272 -7.94 66.44 40.17
C HIS A 272 -9.11 67.35 40.61
N GLY A 273 -10.36 66.85 40.59
CA GLY A 273 -11.59 67.62 40.85
C GLY A 273 -11.77 68.15 42.28
N SER A 274 -10.79 67.96 43.16
CA SER A 274 -10.77 68.57 44.49
C SER A 274 -10.70 70.11 44.46
N GLU A 275 -10.35 70.74 43.34
CA GLU A 275 -10.38 72.21 43.25
C GLU A 275 -11.81 72.80 43.23
N ARG A 276 -12.86 71.97 43.05
CA ARG A 276 -14.26 72.46 43.05
C ARG A 276 -14.97 72.43 44.39
N LEU A 277 -14.42 71.78 45.41
CA LEU A 277 -14.93 71.87 46.77
C LEU A 277 -14.09 72.89 47.52
N GLY A 278 -14.44 74.17 47.31
CA GLY A 278 -13.95 75.25 48.13
C GLY A 278 -14.11 74.90 49.61
N GLU A 279 -13.07 75.26 50.36
CA GLU A 279 -12.98 75.21 51.82
C GLU A 279 -14.34 75.20 52.54
N SER A 280 -14.83 74.01 52.89
CA SER A 280 -15.66 73.87 54.09
C SER A 280 -14.94 72.91 55.02
N SER A 281 -14.29 73.51 56.00
CA SER A 281 -13.80 72.89 57.22
C SER A 281 -14.94 72.14 57.91
N ASP A 282 -15.15 70.87 57.55
CA ASP A 282 -15.45 69.80 58.51
C ASP A 282 -15.28 68.45 57.84
N GLY A 283 -14.67 67.53 58.56
CA GLY A 283 -14.28 66.22 58.05
C GLY A 283 -15.45 65.39 57.53
N ALA A 284 -15.15 64.61 56.50
CA ALA A 284 -15.82 63.36 56.16
C ALA A 284 -17.27 63.45 55.67
N SER A 285 -17.46 63.84 54.41
CA SER A 285 -18.30 63.03 53.52
C SER A 285 -17.94 63.30 52.06
N THR A 286 -16.86 62.68 51.56
CA THR A 286 -16.92 62.25 50.17
C THR A 286 -18.17 61.40 50.00
N SER A 287 -19.01 61.72 49.02
CA SER A 287 -20.23 60.95 48.79
C SER A 287 -19.82 59.51 48.52
N LYS A 288 -20.46 58.51 49.16
CA LYS A 288 -20.31 57.10 48.77
C LYS A 288 -20.51 56.89 47.26
N ASN A 289 -21.24 57.80 46.62
CA ASN A 289 -21.42 57.83 45.18
C ASN A 289 -20.13 58.15 44.42
N ASP A 290 -19.27 59.05 44.91
CA ASP A 290 -18.00 59.42 44.25
C ASP A 290 -16.97 58.30 44.40
N GLU A 291 -16.92 57.64 45.56
CA GLU A 291 -16.10 56.45 45.78
C GLU A 291 -16.53 55.29 44.87
N LYS A 292 -17.85 55.06 44.77
CA LYS A 292 -18.42 54.07 43.85
C LYS A 292 -18.13 54.42 42.40
N LEU A 293 -18.30 55.68 42.01
CA LEU A 293 -18.04 56.17 40.66
C LEU A 293 -16.57 56.01 40.27
N LEU A 294 -15.64 56.27 41.19
CA LEU A 294 -14.20 56.05 40.97
C LEU A 294 -13.88 54.57 40.75
N LEU A 295 -14.44 53.68 41.57
CA LEU A 295 -14.24 52.22 41.42
C LEU A 295 -14.87 51.71 40.11
N ASP A 296 -16.07 52.16 39.78
CA ASP A 296 -16.75 51.82 38.52
C ASP A 296 -15.92 52.32 37.31
N THR A 297 -15.35 53.53 37.40
CA THR A 297 -14.46 54.08 36.37
C THR A 297 -13.17 53.26 36.22
N CYS A 298 -12.59 52.78 37.34
CA CYS A 298 -11.42 51.90 37.29
C CYS A 298 -11.73 50.57 36.58
N VAL A 299 -12.90 49.97 36.84
CA VAL A 299 -13.36 48.75 36.15
C VAL A 299 -13.53 49.01 34.65
N VAL A 300 -14.07 50.17 34.28
CA VAL A 300 -14.21 50.58 32.88
C VAL A 300 -12.83 50.73 32.21
N LEU A 301 -11.85 51.34 32.88
CA LEU A 301 -10.47 51.45 32.37
C LEU A 301 -9.80 50.08 32.19
N GLU A 302 -10.00 49.14 33.12
CA GLU A 302 -9.48 47.77 32.99
C GLU A 302 -10.10 47.02 31.80
N ARG A 303 -11.40 47.25 31.53
CA ARG A 303 -12.10 46.70 30.37
C ARG A 303 -11.58 47.32 29.07
N ILE A 304 -11.46 48.64 28.99
CA ILE A 304 -10.93 49.37 27.82
C ILE A 304 -9.50 48.89 27.50
N ARG A 305 -8.67 48.70 28.52
CA ARG A 305 -7.33 48.10 28.36
C ARG A 305 -7.40 46.74 27.67
N ASP A 306 -8.31 45.88 28.11
CA ASP A 306 -8.45 44.53 27.56
C ASP A 306 -8.94 44.58 26.10
N GLU A 307 -9.88 45.47 25.78
CA GLU A 307 -10.39 45.68 24.42
C GLU A 307 -9.32 46.25 23.47
N PHE A 308 -8.55 47.27 23.90
CA PHE A 308 -7.44 47.80 23.12
C PHE A 308 -6.31 46.80 22.93
N ALA A 309 -6.03 45.97 23.94
CA ALA A 309 -5.02 44.91 23.81
C ALA A 309 -5.41 43.90 22.71
N ILE A 310 -6.70 43.59 22.57
CA ILE A 310 -7.23 42.75 21.50
C ILE A 310 -7.10 43.45 20.14
N ILE A 311 -7.53 44.71 20.03
CA ILE A 311 -7.44 45.50 18.79
C ILE A 311 -5.98 45.56 18.30
N MET A 312 -5.04 45.91 19.20
CA MET A 312 -3.62 45.92 18.88
C MET A 312 -3.08 44.55 18.48
N ALA A 313 -3.49 43.46 19.15
CA ALA A 313 -3.09 42.11 18.79
C ALA A 313 -3.57 41.73 17.38
N ILE A 314 -4.77 42.17 16.98
CA ILE A 314 -5.32 41.95 15.64
C ILE A 314 -4.50 42.72 14.58
N TYR A 315 -4.17 43.98 14.83
CA TYR A 315 -3.32 44.77 13.91
C TYR A 315 -1.92 44.17 13.74
N VAL A 316 -1.34 43.60 14.81
CA VAL A 316 -0.03 42.96 14.78
C VAL A 316 -0.02 41.65 13.98
N ASP A 317 -1.08 40.83 14.07
CA ASP A 317 -1.13 39.52 13.38
C ASP A 317 -1.74 39.56 11.96
N TYR A 318 -2.69 40.48 11.69
CA TYR A 318 -3.55 40.41 10.50
C TYR A 318 -3.47 41.64 9.56
N GLY A 319 -2.70 42.67 9.89
CA GLY A 319 -2.51 43.83 9.02
C GLY A 319 -1.69 43.49 7.77
N SER A 320 -2.36 43.37 6.61
CA SER A 320 -1.82 42.87 5.33
C SER A 320 -0.57 43.59 4.76
N LYS A 321 -0.10 44.69 5.37
CA LYS A 321 1.15 45.37 5.01
C LYS A 321 1.89 45.98 6.21
N PHE A 322 2.14 45.21 7.28
CA PHE A 322 3.08 45.65 8.34
C PHE A 322 4.50 45.98 7.81
N ALA A 323 4.84 45.49 6.60
CA ALA A 323 6.06 45.83 5.87
C ALA A 323 6.11 47.28 5.33
N SER A 324 4.96 47.97 5.26
CA SER A 324 4.84 49.35 4.76
C SER A 324 4.83 50.43 5.86
N LEU A 325 4.91 50.03 7.13
CA LEU A 325 4.94 50.92 8.28
C LEU A 325 6.31 51.62 8.38
N LYS A 326 6.33 52.95 8.66
CA LYS A 326 7.56 53.75 8.86
C LYS A 326 8.50 53.11 9.90
N ASP A 327 9.80 53.17 9.63
CA ASP A 327 10.84 52.35 10.25
C ASP A 327 10.91 52.43 11.80
N ASP A 328 10.71 53.60 12.43
CA ASP A 328 10.90 53.74 13.90
C ASP A 328 9.82 53.04 14.75
N LEU A 329 8.54 53.18 14.35
CA LEU A 329 7.42 52.55 15.06
C LEU A 329 7.39 51.04 14.77
N ARG A 330 7.77 50.68 13.54
CA ARG A 330 7.96 49.31 13.08
C ARG A 330 9.06 48.62 13.88
N GLU A 331 10.23 49.24 14.08
CA GLU A 331 11.30 48.66 14.90
C GLU A 331 10.87 48.47 16.36
N THR A 332 10.13 49.42 16.93
CA THR A 332 9.67 49.32 18.34
C THR A 332 8.64 48.20 18.55
N ILE A 333 7.73 48.01 17.59
CA ILE A 333 6.69 46.97 17.68
C ILE A 333 7.25 45.60 17.23
N ILE A 334 8.06 45.54 16.17
CA ILE A 334 8.71 44.31 15.72
C ILE A 334 9.73 43.80 16.75
N SER A 335 10.50 44.68 17.40
CA SER A 335 11.48 44.27 18.42
C SER A 335 10.84 43.71 19.70
N ARG A 336 9.58 44.07 20.00
CA ARG A 336 8.84 43.53 21.15
C ARG A 336 7.84 42.41 20.83
N PHE A 337 7.28 42.32 19.61
CA PHE A 337 6.08 41.51 19.38
C PHE A 337 6.06 40.62 18.13
N ARG A 338 6.95 40.81 17.15
CA ARG A 338 6.94 39.94 15.96
C ARG A 338 7.94 38.81 16.16
N GLU A 339 7.43 37.62 16.47
CA GLU A 339 8.08 36.38 16.07
C GLU A 339 8.26 36.45 14.56
N GLU A 340 9.49 36.79 14.10
CA GLU A 340 9.86 36.67 12.70
C GLU A 340 9.44 35.28 12.23
N ASP A 341 8.78 35.21 11.07
CA ASP A 341 8.34 33.98 10.42
C ASP A 341 9.48 32.97 10.40
N ASN A 342 9.54 32.16 11.45
CA ASN A 342 10.40 31.02 11.53
C ASN A 342 9.86 30.11 10.46
N ASN A 343 10.52 30.09 9.29
CA ASN A 343 10.34 29.00 8.34
C ASN A 343 10.34 27.73 9.19
N PRO A 344 9.21 27.00 9.23
CA PRO A 344 9.05 25.94 10.20
C PRO A 344 10.21 24.98 10.05
N ALA A 345 10.58 24.32 11.15
CA ALA A 345 11.66 23.33 11.25
C ALA A 345 11.56 22.14 10.25
N THR A 346 10.62 22.19 9.30
CA THR A 346 10.25 21.20 8.31
C THR A 346 11.12 21.22 7.05
N GLY A 347 11.75 22.34 6.68
CA GLY A 347 12.50 22.43 5.42
C GLY A 347 13.71 21.50 5.35
N PHE A 348 14.54 21.46 6.40
CA PHE A 348 15.74 20.61 6.44
C PHE A 348 15.42 19.10 6.44
N PRO A 349 14.46 18.61 7.26
CA PRO A 349 13.99 17.21 7.18
C PRO A 349 13.49 16.82 5.78
N LEU A 350 12.77 17.70 5.08
CA LEU A 350 12.24 17.43 3.73
C LEU A 350 13.34 17.21 2.69
N TYR A 351 14.41 18.03 2.69
CA TYR A 351 15.55 17.80 1.80
C TYR A 351 16.28 16.49 2.12
N MET A 352 16.41 16.15 3.40
CA MET A 352 17.05 14.89 3.82
C MET A 352 16.21 13.66 3.43
N LEU A 353 14.87 13.75 3.47
CA LEU A 353 13.98 12.68 3.00
C LEU A 353 14.22 12.35 1.51
N ALA A 354 14.39 13.37 0.66
CA ALA A 354 14.66 13.16 -0.76
C ALA A 354 16.02 12.47 -1.01
N VAL A 355 17.05 12.85 -0.25
CA VAL A 355 18.37 12.21 -0.31
C VAL A 355 18.27 10.75 0.14
N ILE A 356 17.61 10.48 1.26
CA ILE A 356 17.46 9.13 1.81
C ILE A 356 16.64 8.23 0.88
N TYR A 357 15.56 8.75 0.31
CA TYR A 357 14.78 8.06 -0.71
C TYR A 357 15.66 7.63 -1.89
N THR A 358 16.51 8.53 -2.38
CA THR A 358 17.43 8.24 -3.49
C THR A 358 18.45 7.17 -3.11
N VAL A 359 18.98 7.21 -1.88
CA VAL A 359 19.91 6.17 -1.38
C VAL A 359 19.23 4.81 -1.33
N TYR A 360 18.03 4.69 -0.73
CA TYR A 360 17.30 3.43 -0.71
C TYR A 360 16.95 2.95 -2.12
N PHE A 361 16.52 3.84 -3.02
CA PHE A 361 16.21 3.48 -4.40
C PHE A 361 17.42 2.85 -5.11
N ILE A 362 18.60 3.46 -4.99
CA ILE A 362 19.84 2.95 -5.62
C ILE A 362 20.26 1.61 -5.00
N PHE A 363 20.23 1.48 -3.67
CA PHE A 363 20.70 0.25 -3.00
C PHE A 363 19.76 -0.93 -3.22
N VAL A 364 18.44 -0.71 -3.29
CA VAL A 364 17.48 -1.77 -3.66
C VAL A 364 17.63 -2.12 -5.14
N TRP A 365 17.89 -1.15 -6.01
CA TRP A 365 18.12 -1.39 -7.44
C TRP A 365 19.36 -2.25 -7.70
N ILE A 366 20.44 -2.06 -6.93
CA ILE A 366 21.68 -2.86 -6.99
C ILE A 366 21.57 -4.15 -6.14
N GLN A 367 20.40 -4.41 -5.52
CA GLN A 367 20.14 -5.60 -4.67
C GLN A 367 21.02 -5.70 -3.41
N TRP A 368 21.61 -4.59 -2.96
CA TRP A 368 22.39 -4.50 -1.71
C TRP A 368 21.50 -4.17 -0.48
N HIS A 369 20.19 -4.19 -0.66
CA HIS A 369 19.21 -4.05 0.41
C HIS A 369 18.04 -4.99 0.14
N PRO A 370 17.63 -5.82 1.13
CA PRO A 370 16.56 -6.78 0.93
C PRO A 370 15.24 -6.02 0.76
N PRO A 371 14.43 -6.35 -0.26
CA PRO A 371 13.18 -5.65 -0.46
C PRO A 371 12.24 -5.90 0.75
N ILE A 372 11.61 -4.85 1.29
CA ILE A 372 10.62 -4.96 2.38
C ILE A 372 9.49 -5.94 1.99
N PHE A 373 9.12 -5.92 0.71
CA PHE A 373 8.04 -6.72 0.15
C PHE A 373 8.62 -7.78 -0.80
N PRO A 374 8.15 -9.04 -0.76
CA PRO A 374 8.60 -10.11 -1.66
C PRO A 374 7.94 -9.95 -3.04
N VAL A 375 8.29 -8.87 -3.75
CA VAL A 375 7.71 -8.46 -5.04
C VAL A 375 8.77 -8.39 -6.12
N PRO A 376 8.42 -8.66 -7.40
CA PRO A 376 9.38 -8.54 -8.50
C PRO A 376 9.86 -7.09 -8.63
N LEU A 377 11.15 -6.93 -8.93
CA LEU A 377 11.84 -5.64 -9.04
C LEU A 377 11.42 -4.92 -10.34
N SER A 378 10.22 -4.35 -10.36
CA SER A 378 9.82 -3.33 -11.34
C SER A 378 10.22 -1.93 -10.84
N VAL A 379 10.34 -0.95 -11.74
CA VAL A 379 10.69 0.44 -11.36
C VAL A 379 9.68 1.04 -10.37
N SER A 380 8.40 0.72 -10.53
CA SER A 380 7.33 1.16 -9.61
C SER A 380 7.46 0.49 -8.23
N ASN A 381 7.79 -0.80 -8.18
CA ASN A 381 7.95 -1.54 -6.93
C ASN A 381 9.21 -1.09 -6.18
N LEU A 382 10.30 -0.84 -6.92
CA LEU A 382 11.53 -0.21 -6.40
C LEU A 382 11.24 1.16 -5.75
N ALA A 383 10.48 2.00 -6.44
CA ALA A 383 10.07 3.31 -5.93
C ALA A 383 9.22 3.20 -4.66
N LEU A 384 8.31 2.22 -4.59
CA LEU A 384 7.48 2.01 -3.41
C LEU A 384 8.27 1.47 -2.22
N ILE A 385 9.18 0.52 -2.43
CA ILE A 385 10.06 -0.02 -1.38
C ILE A 385 10.90 1.12 -0.80
N ALA A 386 11.53 1.93 -1.65
CA ALA A 386 12.30 3.09 -1.20
C ALA A 386 11.45 4.10 -0.42
N ALA A 387 10.20 4.33 -0.85
CA ALA A 387 9.27 5.21 -0.14
C ALA A 387 8.88 4.65 1.23
N ALA A 388 8.62 3.34 1.32
CA ALA A 388 8.30 2.66 2.58
C ALA A 388 9.48 2.71 3.56
N GLU A 389 10.71 2.47 3.08
CA GLU A 389 11.92 2.60 3.92
C GLU A 389 12.14 4.04 4.42
N THR A 390 11.93 5.02 3.54
CA THR A 390 12.04 6.43 3.90
C THR A 390 10.97 6.84 4.91
N THR A 391 9.75 6.30 4.77
CA THR A 391 8.63 6.54 5.70
C THR A 391 8.90 5.93 7.07
N LYS A 392 9.47 4.71 7.13
CA LYS A 392 9.92 4.06 8.37
C LYS A 392 10.86 4.98 9.15
N LEU A 393 11.87 5.54 8.47
CA LEU A 393 12.82 6.46 9.07
C LEU A 393 12.15 7.76 9.56
N PHE A 394 11.24 8.33 8.76
CA PHE A 394 10.50 9.54 9.14
C PHE A 394 9.73 9.35 10.44
N ILE A 395 9.04 8.21 10.59
CA ILE A 395 8.29 7.84 11.79
C ILE A 395 9.20 7.69 13.00
N LEU A 396 10.40 7.12 12.83
CA LEU A 396 11.34 6.87 13.93
C LEU A 396 12.06 8.15 14.42
N VAL A 397 12.48 9.03 13.51
CA VAL A 397 13.44 10.10 13.84
C VAL A 397 12.76 11.48 13.84
N TRP A 398 12.08 11.84 12.76
CA TRP A 398 11.60 13.21 12.56
C TRP A 398 10.21 13.46 13.11
N LEU A 399 9.25 12.57 12.87
CA LEU A 399 7.88 12.74 13.36
C LEU A 399 7.82 12.95 14.88
N PRO A 400 8.51 12.16 15.74
CA PRO A 400 8.43 12.35 17.18
C PRO A 400 9.08 13.66 17.61
N THR A 401 10.25 13.98 17.05
CA THR A 401 11.01 15.18 17.43
C THR A 401 10.31 16.48 16.99
N THR A 402 9.72 16.52 15.79
CA THR A 402 8.95 17.67 15.33
C THR A 402 7.65 17.81 16.12
N THR A 403 6.94 16.71 16.39
CA THR A 403 5.67 16.74 17.12
C THR A 403 5.89 17.24 18.54
N ILE A 404 6.92 16.76 19.24
CA ILE A 404 7.23 17.25 20.59
C ILE A 404 7.66 18.71 20.57
N ALA A 405 8.47 19.14 19.60
CA ALA A 405 8.83 20.55 19.47
C ALA A 405 7.58 21.43 19.32
N THR A 406 6.62 21.03 18.49
CA THR A 406 5.36 21.77 18.32
C THR A 406 4.47 21.72 19.56
N LEU A 407 4.37 20.57 20.23
CA LEU A 407 3.57 20.41 21.44
C LEU A 407 4.17 21.18 22.63
N ALA A 408 5.49 21.20 22.74
CA ALA A 408 6.20 21.98 23.76
C ALA A 408 5.96 23.49 23.55
N GLU A 409 6.00 23.98 22.31
CA GLU A 409 5.65 25.37 22.00
C GLU A 409 4.19 25.69 22.40
N VAL A 410 3.25 24.79 22.13
CA VAL A 410 1.82 24.97 22.51
C VAL A 410 1.59 24.86 24.02
N ALA A 411 2.31 23.97 24.72
CA ALA A 411 2.14 23.71 26.14
C ALA A 411 2.83 24.74 27.03
N ASP A 412 4.03 25.22 26.67
CA ASP A 412 4.76 26.24 27.44
C ASP A 412 4.00 27.59 27.46
N GLY A 413 3.10 27.83 26.49
CA GLY A 413 2.14 28.95 26.50
C GLY A 413 1.09 28.87 27.61
N ARG A 414 0.82 27.69 28.19
CA ARG A 414 -0.12 27.51 29.33
C ARG A 414 0.57 27.49 30.69
N PHE A 415 1.83 27.06 30.76
CA PHE A 415 2.53 26.78 32.02
C PHE A 415 3.41 27.92 32.55
N SER A 416 3.55 29.04 31.84
CA SER A 416 4.30 30.22 32.31
C SER A 416 3.70 30.94 33.54
N ARG A 417 2.79 30.32 34.30
CA ARG A 417 2.12 30.95 35.44
C ARG A 417 2.62 30.52 36.82
N GLU A 418 3.43 29.47 36.97
CA GLU A 418 3.84 28.99 38.31
C GLU A 418 5.34 28.70 38.43
N GLY A 419 6.00 29.47 39.30
CA GLY A 419 7.42 29.37 39.58
C GLY A 419 7.79 28.17 40.43
N SER A 420 8.30 27.11 39.82
CA SER A 420 9.28 26.21 40.44
C SER A 420 10.21 25.70 39.34
N LEU A 421 11.46 26.20 39.31
CA LEU A 421 12.30 26.22 38.11
C LEU A 421 13.18 24.98 37.87
N GLU A 422 13.30 24.05 38.83
CA GLU A 422 14.19 22.88 38.70
C GLU A 422 13.45 21.53 38.63
N THR A 423 12.40 21.31 39.42
CA THR A 423 11.64 20.04 39.40
C THR A 423 10.80 19.90 38.13
N THR A 424 10.25 20.99 37.60
CA THR A 424 9.48 21.01 36.33
C THR A 424 10.33 20.63 35.12
N VAL A 425 11.62 20.97 35.12
CA VAL A 425 12.53 20.74 33.98
C VAL A 425 12.85 19.26 33.78
N LEU A 426 13.03 18.49 34.88
CA LEU A 426 13.24 17.05 34.81
C LEU A 426 11.97 16.32 34.34
N TRP A 427 10.80 16.68 34.89
CA TRP A 427 9.52 16.09 34.50
C TRP A 427 9.16 16.39 33.04
N ARG A 428 9.53 17.57 32.54
CA ARG A 428 9.35 17.93 31.12
C ARG A 428 10.21 17.06 30.20
N ASP A 429 11.44 16.77 30.58
CA ASP A 429 12.34 15.91 29.80
C ASP A 429 11.87 14.46 29.76
N ILE A 430 11.50 13.92 30.93
CA ILE A 430 10.95 12.57 31.04
C ILE A 430 9.64 12.47 30.25
N GLY A 431 8.76 13.46 30.38
CA GLY A 431 7.51 13.53 29.63
C GLY A 431 7.73 13.59 28.12
N GLY A 432 8.67 14.41 27.65
CA GLY A 432 9.03 14.48 26.22
C GLY A 432 9.66 13.20 25.70
N LEU A 433 10.51 12.53 26.49
CA LEU A 433 11.09 11.23 26.14
C LEU A 433 10.00 10.16 26.01
N LEU A 434 9.09 10.07 26.99
CA LEU A 434 7.97 9.13 26.95
C LEU A 434 7.03 9.41 25.76
N ALA A 435 6.78 10.70 25.46
CA ALA A 435 6.02 11.08 24.28
C ALA A 435 6.73 10.68 22.98
N ALA A 436 8.06 10.83 22.89
CA ALA A 436 8.83 10.45 21.71
C ALA A 436 8.75 8.95 21.44
N LEU A 437 8.85 8.16 22.51
CA LEU A 437 8.73 6.72 22.47
C LEU A 437 7.30 6.30 22.09
N ALA A 438 6.28 6.92 22.68
CA ALA A 438 4.88 6.60 22.39
C ALA A 438 4.50 6.92 20.93
N ILE A 439 4.88 8.09 20.42
CA ILE A 439 4.62 8.50 19.03
C ILE A 439 5.32 7.54 18.06
N SER A 440 6.59 7.23 18.32
CA SER A 440 7.36 6.30 17.50
C SER A 440 6.77 4.89 17.55
N ALA A 441 6.49 4.34 18.74
CA ALA A 441 5.89 3.02 18.90
C ALA A 441 4.52 2.90 18.21
N GLY A 442 3.67 3.92 18.35
CA GLY A 442 2.38 3.97 17.66
C GLY A 442 2.51 4.04 16.14
N GLY A 443 3.43 4.88 15.64
CA GLY A 443 3.72 4.97 14.21
C GLY A 443 4.32 3.67 13.64
N MET A 444 5.21 3.02 14.38
CA MET A 444 5.83 1.76 13.99
C MET A 444 4.84 0.58 14.07
N MET A 445 3.90 0.60 15.02
CA MET A 445 2.78 -0.35 15.05
C MET A 445 1.90 -0.19 13.80
N LEU A 446 1.56 1.04 13.42
CA LEU A 446 0.81 1.30 12.19
C LEU A 446 1.59 0.85 10.95
N PHE A 447 2.91 1.10 10.92
CA PHE A 447 3.78 0.64 9.84
C PHE A 447 3.85 -0.89 9.77
N ALA A 448 3.92 -1.58 10.92
CA ALA A 448 3.88 -3.04 10.98
C ALA A 448 2.58 -3.62 10.45
N ILE A 449 1.44 -3.01 10.81
CA ILE A 449 0.12 -3.37 10.30
C ILE A 449 0.08 -3.15 8.78
N LEU A 450 0.54 -1.99 8.29
CA LEU A 450 0.58 -1.67 6.87
C LEU A 450 1.45 -2.67 6.10
N LYS A 451 2.68 -2.94 6.56
CA LYS A 451 3.57 -3.92 5.93
C LYS A 451 2.92 -5.29 5.89
N THR A 452 2.38 -5.73 7.01
CA THR A 452 1.79 -7.07 7.11
C THR A 452 0.52 -7.19 6.27
N ALA A 453 -0.27 -6.12 6.18
CA ALA A 453 -1.42 -6.05 5.28
C ALA A 453 -1.01 -6.09 3.80
N LEU A 454 0.15 -5.51 3.45
CA LEU A 454 0.72 -5.51 2.10
C LEU A 454 1.31 -6.86 1.69
N THR A 455 1.78 -7.67 2.64
CA THR A 455 2.40 -8.99 2.39
C THR A 455 1.40 -10.14 2.46
N SER A 456 0.36 -10.01 3.27
CA SER A 456 -0.58 -11.11 3.55
C SER A 456 -1.68 -11.25 2.51
N ARG A 457 -2.00 -12.50 2.13
CA ARG A 457 -3.06 -12.79 1.16
C ARG A 457 -4.45 -12.90 1.78
N ASN A 458 -4.51 -13.23 3.06
CA ASN A 458 -5.74 -13.35 3.83
C ASN A 458 -5.51 -12.87 5.27
N ILE A 459 -6.61 -12.67 6.00
CA ILE A 459 -6.59 -12.12 7.36
C ILE A 459 -5.88 -13.06 8.34
N GLN A 460 -5.96 -14.38 8.15
CA GLN A 460 -5.28 -15.34 9.03
C GLN A 460 -3.75 -15.24 8.91
N GLN A 461 -3.25 -15.17 7.68
CA GLN A 461 -1.84 -14.91 7.40
C GLN A 461 -1.41 -13.54 7.92
N MET A 462 -2.26 -12.51 7.76
CA MET A 462 -1.99 -11.18 8.32
C MET A 462 -1.79 -11.23 9.82
N THR A 463 -2.70 -11.90 10.54
CA THR A 463 -2.62 -12.03 12.01
C THR A 463 -1.38 -12.83 12.42
N GLN A 464 -1.05 -13.90 11.71
CA GLN A 464 0.13 -14.73 11.99
C GLN A 464 1.44 -13.98 11.73
N GLU A 465 1.56 -13.25 10.63
CA GLU A 465 2.75 -12.43 10.33
C GLU A 465 2.87 -11.22 11.27
N LEU A 466 1.75 -10.66 11.74
CA LEU A 466 1.73 -9.48 12.61
C LEU A 466 2.10 -9.84 14.04
N LEU A 467 1.46 -10.87 14.61
CA LEU A 467 1.64 -11.28 16.01
C LEU A 467 2.79 -12.28 16.20
N GLY A 468 3.19 -12.98 15.13
CA GLY A 468 4.20 -14.02 15.19
C GLY A 468 3.65 -15.36 15.69
N SER A 469 4.55 -16.31 15.90
CA SER A 469 4.27 -17.62 16.51
C SER A 469 5.24 -17.87 17.67
N GLU A 470 5.11 -18.99 18.39
CA GLU A 470 5.98 -19.31 19.54
C GLU A 470 7.49 -19.37 19.18
N ARG A 471 7.85 -19.45 17.89
CA ARG A 471 9.25 -19.53 17.42
C ARG A 471 9.78 -18.26 16.76
N TYR A 472 8.91 -17.39 16.24
CA TYR A 472 9.32 -16.21 15.48
C TYR A 472 8.63 -14.95 16.03
N ALA A 473 9.42 -13.92 16.32
CA ALA A 473 8.89 -12.62 16.70
C ALA A 473 8.08 -12.02 15.54
N GLY A 474 6.80 -11.71 15.78
CA GLY A 474 5.93 -11.10 14.77
C GLY A 474 6.44 -9.72 14.32
N ASN A 475 6.00 -9.28 13.13
CA ASN A 475 6.34 -7.96 12.59
C ASN A 475 6.02 -6.83 13.58
N LEU A 476 4.95 -6.96 14.37
CA LEU A 476 4.58 -5.97 15.39
C LEU A 476 5.71 -5.78 16.42
N PHE A 477 6.24 -6.88 16.96
CA PHE A 477 7.32 -6.81 17.94
C PHE A 477 8.60 -6.24 17.31
N PHE A 478 8.96 -6.71 16.11
CA PHE A 478 10.14 -6.24 15.38
C PHE A 478 10.11 -4.72 15.14
N TYR A 479 8.98 -4.14 14.76
CA TYR A 479 8.92 -2.70 14.48
C TYR A 479 8.77 -1.86 15.75
N VAL A 480 8.05 -2.34 16.77
CA VAL A 480 7.91 -1.63 18.05
C VAL A 480 9.24 -1.57 18.80
N ILE A 481 10.09 -2.60 18.71
CA ILE A 481 11.42 -2.58 19.34
C ILE A 481 12.35 -1.54 18.70
N LEU A 482 12.02 -0.96 17.54
CA LEU A 482 12.80 0.15 16.96
C LEU A 482 12.49 1.51 17.61
N ALA A 483 11.38 1.62 18.37
CA ALA A 483 10.95 2.88 18.98
C ALA A 483 12.00 3.58 19.86
N PRO A 484 12.88 2.89 20.63
CA PRO A 484 13.92 3.53 21.44
C PRO A 484 14.88 4.46 20.70
N ILE A 485 14.99 4.31 19.37
CA ILE A 485 15.77 5.20 18.51
C ILE A 485 15.27 6.65 18.59
N SER A 486 13.95 6.85 18.66
CA SER A 486 13.37 8.20 18.80
C SER A 486 13.76 8.84 20.13
N GLY A 487 13.84 8.02 21.20
CA GLY A 487 14.26 8.45 22.52
C GLY A 487 15.73 8.87 22.56
N ILE A 488 16.62 8.10 21.92
CA ILE A 488 18.05 8.44 21.78
C ILE A 488 18.20 9.77 21.02
N CYS A 489 17.46 9.95 19.92
CA CYS A 489 17.48 11.18 19.13
C CYS A 489 16.97 12.38 19.94
N TYR A 490 15.86 12.23 20.66
CA TYR A 490 15.29 13.28 21.51
C TYR A 490 16.25 13.71 22.61
N LEU A 491 16.87 12.76 23.32
CA LEU A 491 17.88 13.04 24.35
C LEU A 491 19.08 13.79 23.77
N GLY A 492 19.59 13.34 22.62
CA GLY A 492 20.70 14.02 21.93
C GLY A 492 20.36 15.48 21.59
N ILE A 493 19.16 15.74 21.09
CA ILE A 493 18.69 17.09 20.78
C ILE A 493 18.58 17.94 22.06
N ASN A 494 17.91 17.43 23.10
CA ASN A 494 17.67 18.17 24.34
C ASN A 494 18.98 18.50 25.08
N ILE A 495 19.92 17.55 25.17
CA ILE A 495 21.25 17.79 25.75
C ILE A 495 21.99 18.91 25.00
N VAL A 496 21.94 18.93 23.67
CA VAL A 496 22.58 20.00 22.90
C VAL A 496 21.88 21.36 23.12
N LEU A 497 20.55 21.37 23.25
CA LEU A 497 19.78 22.60 23.48
C LEU A 497 20.06 23.22 24.87
N ARG A 498 20.34 22.39 25.88
CA ARG A 498 20.64 22.85 27.26
C ARG A 498 21.97 23.59 27.42
N TYR A 499 22.94 23.38 26.52
CA TYR A 499 24.29 23.96 26.63
C TYR A 499 24.64 24.85 25.41
N PRO A 500 24.12 26.09 25.34
CA PRO A 500 24.20 26.96 24.16
C PRO A 500 25.57 27.65 23.90
N ASP A 501 26.62 27.31 24.65
CA ASP A 501 27.83 28.12 24.72
C ASP A 501 28.68 28.18 23.42
N LYS A 502 29.48 29.24 23.23
CA LYS A 502 30.20 29.52 21.96
C LYS A 502 31.41 28.61 21.70
N SER A 503 32.06 28.08 22.73
CA SER A 503 33.20 27.14 22.62
C SER A 503 32.79 25.69 22.25
N PHE A 504 31.49 25.45 22.03
CA PHE A 504 30.87 24.12 22.11
C PHE A 504 30.63 23.41 20.77
N ALA A 505 31.12 23.94 19.63
CA ALA A 505 30.96 23.27 18.33
C ALA A 505 31.52 21.84 18.34
N ARG A 506 32.65 21.63 19.02
CA ARG A 506 33.28 20.31 19.19
C ARG A 506 32.44 19.38 20.07
N ARG A 507 31.85 19.89 21.16
CA ARG A 507 30.98 19.08 22.04
C ARG A 507 29.64 18.73 21.40
N ARG A 508 29.07 19.59 20.56
CA ARG A 508 27.87 19.24 19.76
C ARG A 508 28.13 18.11 18.78
N LEU A 509 29.26 18.17 18.08
CA LEU A 509 29.68 17.08 17.19
C LEU A 509 29.89 15.78 17.98
N TRP A 510 30.48 15.87 19.18
CA TRP A 510 30.62 14.74 20.10
C TRP A 510 29.28 14.16 20.55
N ILE A 511 28.33 14.99 20.99
CA ILE A 511 27.00 14.51 21.43
C ILE A 511 26.25 13.86 20.26
N ALA A 512 26.30 14.47 19.07
CA ALA A 512 25.71 13.88 17.87
C ALA A 512 26.38 12.54 17.51
N ALA A 513 27.71 12.46 17.58
CA ALA A 513 28.47 11.23 17.32
C ALA A 513 28.12 10.14 18.33
N VAL A 514 28.04 10.47 19.63
CA VAL A 514 27.63 9.54 20.68
C VAL A 514 26.21 9.05 20.43
N ALA A 515 25.26 9.94 20.11
CA ALA A 515 23.89 9.54 19.80
C ALA A 515 23.83 8.58 18.59
N GLY A 516 24.53 8.90 17.51
CA GLY A 516 24.63 8.03 16.33
C GLY A 516 25.28 6.67 16.61
N ILE A 517 26.36 6.63 17.39
CA ILE A 517 27.04 5.38 17.79
C ILE A 517 26.15 4.53 18.69
N VAL A 518 25.46 5.14 19.67
CA VAL A 518 24.52 4.42 20.55
C VAL A 518 23.37 3.83 19.73
N THR A 519 22.84 4.58 18.75
CA THR A 519 21.84 4.05 17.82
C THR A 519 22.39 2.88 17.00
N LEU A 520 23.62 2.97 16.49
CA LEU A 520 24.25 1.90 15.73
C LEU A 520 24.44 0.62 16.56
N VAL A 521 24.93 0.75 17.81
CA VAL A 521 25.11 -0.37 18.75
C VAL A 521 23.75 -0.99 19.09
N TYR A 522 22.74 -0.17 19.36
CA TYR A 522 21.40 -0.64 19.66
C TYR A 522 20.79 -1.43 18.49
N LEU A 523 20.84 -0.87 17.29
CA LEU A 523 20.32 -1.54 16.10
C LEU A 523 21.10 -2.81 15.75
N SER A 524 22.42 -2.82 15.97
CA SER A 524 23.25 -4.01 15.79
C SER A 524 22.88 -5.12 16.77
N PHE A 525 22.58 -4.77 18.04
CA PHE A 525 22.08 -5.70 19.04
C PHE A 525 20.69 -6.24 18.67
N VAL A 526 19.79 -5.38 18.20
CA VAL A 526 18.45 -5.79 17.73
C VAL A 526 18.58 -6.76 16.55
N ALA A 527 19.38 -6.41 15.53
CA ALA A 527 19.60 -7.25 14.36
C ALA A 527 20.25 -8.61 14.70
N SER A 528 21.18 -8.66 15.66
CA SER A 528 21.83 -9.91 16.05
C SER A 528 20.94 -10.84 16.87
N ASN A 529 20.03 -10.30 17.69
CA ASN A 529 19.13 -11.11 18.54
C ASN A 529 17.85 -11.55 17.83
N LEU A 530 17.48 -10.89 16.74
CA LEU A 530 16.29 -11.22 15.94
C LEU A 530 16.60 -12.08 14.72
N ALA A 531 17.87 -12.25 14.35
CA ALA A 531 18.27 -13.18 13.31
C ALA A 531 18.38 -14.60 13.90
N ASP A 532 17.43 -15.48 13.58
CA ASP A 532 17.39 -16.86 14.11
C ASP A 532 18.57 -17.73 13.66
N VAL A 533 19.26 -17.34 12.58
CA VAL A 533 20.46 -18.03 12.06
C VAL A 533 21.52 -16.99 11.68
N PRO A 534 22.79 -17.15 12.07
CA PRO A 534 23.88 -16.32 11.54
C PRO A 534 24.08 -16.54 10.03
N CYS A 535 24.59 -15.52 9.32
CA CYS A 535 24.88 -15.64 7.89
C CYS A 535 25.94 -16.75 7.67
N ARG A 536 25.55 -17.87 7.03
CA ARG A 536 26.43 -19.02 6.77
C ARG A 536 27.02 -18.96 5.37
N ARG A 537 28.31 -19.26 5.26
CA ARG A 537 29.02 -19.40 3.98
C ARG A 537 29.10 -20.87 3.58
N LEU A 538 28.81 -21.18 2.31
CA LEU A 538 29.30 -22.36 1.61
C LEU A 538 30.63 -21.97 0.95
N ILE A 539 31.74 -22.51 1.42
CA ILE A 539 33.02 -22.43 0.71
C ILE A 539 33.00 -23.55 -0.32
N ASP A 540 33.43 -23.25 -1.56
CA ASP A 540 33.52 -24.20 -2.69
C ASP A 540 34.48 -25.39 -2.47
N ASP A 541 34.96 -25.60 -1.26
CA ASP A 541 35.81 -26.73 -0.90
C ASP A 541 35.40 -27.25 0.48
N HIS A 542 35.19 -28.55 0.60
CA HIS A 542 34.46 -29.33 1.62
C HIS A 542 34.82 -29.08 3.11
N THR A 543 34.76 -27.84 3.57
CA THR A 543 34.99 -27.43 4.95
C THR A 543 33.73 -26.84 5.57
N GLU A 544 33.54 -27.13 6.86
CA GLU A 544 32.32 -26.83 7.61
C GLU A 544 31.93 -25.34 7.52
N PRO A 545 30.63 -25.03 7.40
CA PRO A 545 30.15 -23.65 7.31
C PRO A 545 30.55 -22.87 8.57
N PHE A 546 31.24 -21.75 8.41
CA PHE A 546 31.53 -20.84 9.53
C PHE A 546 30.44 -19.76 9.61
N ASP A 547 30.00 -19.48 10.84
CA ASP A 547 28.98 -18.48 11.14
C ASP A 547 29.63 -17.08 11.16
N LEU A 548 29.23 -16.19 10.24
CA LEU A 548 29.70 -14.79 10.24
C LEU A 548 28.82 -13.94 11.15
N SER A 549 29.44 -13.33 12.16
CA SER A 549 28.77 -12.30 12.97
C SER A 549 28.77 -10.94 12.25
N LEU A 550 27.76 -10.12 12.52
CA LEU A 550 27.63 -8.75 11.99
C LEU A 550 28.91 -7.91 12.15
N TRP A 551 29.60 -8.05 13.29
CA TRP A 551 30.82 -7.30 13.60
C TRP A 551 32.03 -7.76 12.79
N SER A 552 32.11 -9.06 12.50
CA SER A 552 33.18 -9.63 11.67
C SER A 552 33.06 -9.30 10.17
N MET A 553 31.88 -8.87 9.72
CA MET A 553 31.61 -8.51 8.31
C MET A 553 32.46 -7.34 7.81
N TRP A 554 32.82 -6.39 8.68
CA TRP A 554 33.58 -5.21 8.27
C TRP A 554 35.06 -5.53 7.94
N TRP A 555 35.51 -6.75 8.24
CA TRP A 555 36.91 -7.17 8.18
C TRP A 555 37.12 -8.28 7.13
N THR A 556 36.06 -8.71 6.43
CA THR A 556 36.08 -9.81 5.46
C THR A 556 36.13 -9.32 4.00
N GLY A 557 36.64 -10.18 3.11
CA GLY A 557 36.90 -9.84 1.70
C GLY A 557 35.65 -9.51 0.87
N ARG A 558 35.85 -8.73 -0.21
CA ARG A 558 34.83 -8.05 -1.05
C ARG A 558 33.67 -8.94 -1.53
N ASP A 559 33.95 -10.17 -1.95
CA ASP A 559 32.94 -11.03 -2.60
C ASP A 559 31.92 -11.61 -1.59
N ASN A 560 32.23 -11.57 -0.29
CA ASN A 560 31.35 -12.05 0.78
C ASN A 560 30.56 -10.92 1.46
N LEU A 561 30.83 -9.67 1.07
CA LEU A 561 30.21 -8.50 1.66
C LEU A 561 28.76 -8.39 1.19
N GLU A 562 28.48 -8.63 -0.09
CA GLU A 562 27.15 -8.37 -0.69
C GLU A 562 26.02 -9.22 -0.06
N THR A 563 26.23 -10.52 0.13
CA THR A 563 25.22 -11.45 0.66
C THR A 563 24.92 -11.21 2.14
N CYS A 564 25.94 -11.08 2.99
CA CYS A 564 25.71 -10.82 4.42
C CYS A 564 25.32 -9.35 4.69
N PHE A 565 25.77 -8.38 3.88
CA PHE A 565 25.34 -6.98 3.97
C PHE A 565 23.83 -6.85 3.76
N THR A 566 23.31 -7.60 2.79
CA THR A 566 21.87 -7.70 2.49
C THR A 566 21.13 -8.47 3.58
N TYR A 567 21.66 -9.62 4.04
CA TYR A 567 21.04 -10.45 5.07
C TYR A 567 20.73 -9.68 6.36
N TYR A 568 21.68 -8.87 6.84
CA TYR A 568 21.54 -8.10 8.07
C TYR A 568 20.85 -6.73 7.89
N SER A 569 20.37 -6.39 6.68
CA SER A 569 19.88 -5.05 6.33
C SER A 569 20.82 -3.93 6.81
N THR A 570 22.12 -4.10 6.58
CA THR A 570 23.14 -3.20 7.15
C THR A 570 23.04 -1.75 6.68
N LEU A 571 22.40 -1.51 5.53
CA LEU A 571 22.04 -0.16 5.09
C LEU A 571 21.12 0.56 6.10
N ASP A 572 20.14 -0.13 6.70
CA ASP A 572 19.27 0.46 7.70
C ASP A 572 20.06 0.88 8.95
N LEU A 573 21.03 0.06 9.38
CA LEU A 573 21.93 0.36 10.49
C LEU A 573 22.68 1.68 10.28
N LEU A 574 23.19 1.89 9.06
CA LEU A 574 23.93 3.09 8.67
C LEU A 574 23.03 4.31 8.48
N VAL A 575 21.94 4.18 7.71
CA VAL A 575 21.05 5.30 7.36
C VAL A 575 20.32 5.82 8.59
N ILE A 576 19.81 4.95 9.47
CA ILE A 576 19.12 5.35 10.69
C ILE A 576 20.09 6.06 11.65
N SER A 577 21.29 5.50 11.87
CA SER A 577 22.29 6.10 12.76
C SER A 577 22.81 7.44 12.23
N ALA A 578 23.05 7.55 10.93
CA ALA A 578 23.41 8.80 10.28
C ALA A 578 22.28 9.84 10.40
N SER A 579 21.02 9.43 10.27
CA SER A 579 19.87 10.33 10.39
C SER A 579 19.70 10.88 11.80
N VAL A 580 19.96 10.08 12.84
CA VAL A 580 20.01 10.57 14.23
C VAL A 580 21.14 11.59 14.41
N PHE A 581 22.36 11.27 13.95
CA PHE A 581 23.51 12.17 13.99
C PHE A 581 23.20 13.53 13.33
N ILE A 582 22.67 13.49 12.11
CA ILE A 582 22.31 14.69 11.34
C ILE A 582 21.18 15.45 12.03
N SER A 583 20.17 14.78 12.60
CA SER A 583 19.05 15.44 13.28
C SER A 583 19.51 16.22 14.52
N VAL A 584 20.40 15.64 15.32
CA VAL A 584 21.01 16.31 16.47
C VAL A 584 21.82 17.56 16.03
N ILE A 585 22.48 17.52 14.88
CA ILE A 585 23.24 18.68 14.34
C ILE A 585 22.33 19.74 13.69
N GLY A 586 21.36 19.30 12.89
CA GLY A 586 20.53 20.14 12.03
C GLY A 586 19.52 20.96 12.83
N LEU A 587 18.77 20.30 13.72
CA LEU A 587 17.72 20.95 14.51
C LEU A 587 18.28 21.93 15.54
N THR A 588 19.52 21.71 16.02
CA THR A 588 20.18 22.57 17.00
C THR A 588 20.81 23.83 16.37
N ARG A 589 21.21 23.77 15.09
CA ARG A 589 21.65 24.95 14.32
C ARG A 589 20.53 25.96 14.11
N GLN A 590 19.29 25.49 13.99
CA GLN A 590 18.13 26.35 13.74
C GLN A 590 17.69 27.10 15.01
N HIS A 591 17.61 26.40 16.16
CA HIS A 591 17.27 27.02 17.45
C HIS A 591 18.34 28.03 17.93
N ARG A 592 19.61 27.81 17.59
CA ARG A 592 20.67 28.79 17.88
C ARG A 592 20.61 30.01 16.96
N ARG A 593 20.23 29.87 15.69
CA ARG A 593 20.08 31.03 14.78
C ARG A 593 18.96 31.96 15.22
N SER A 594 17.88 31.45 15.83
CA SER A 594 16.84 32.28 16.44
C SER A 594 17.34 32.97 17.71
N GLN A 595 17.98 32.25 18.65
CA GLN A 595 18.49 32.85 19.89
C GLN A 595 19.67 33.82 19.69
N GLN A 596 20.62 33.48 18.82
CA GLN A 596 21.80 34.31 18.56
C GLN A 596 21.45 35.60 17.81
N ARG A 597 20.35 35.64 17.05
CA ARG A 597 19.81 36.89 16.47
C ARG A 597 19.16 37.78 17.52
N LEU A 598 18.56 37.20 18.56
CA LEU A 598 18.07 37.93 19.74
C LEU A 598 19.22 38.53 20.57
N GLU A 599 20.33 37.81 20.77
CA GLU A 599 21.52 38.32 21.47
C GLU A 599 22.31 39.35 20.66
N ILE A 600 22.49 39.11 19.35
CA ILE A 600 23.14 40.08 18.45
C ILE A 600 22.33 41.38 18.41
N ARG A 601 20.99 41.36 18.56
CA ARG A 601 20.17 42.57 18.70
C ARG A 601 20.32 43.27 20.05
N ARG A 602 20.60 42.54 21.13
CA ARG A 602 20.96 43.10 22.46
C ARG A 602 22.35 43.77 22.46
N GLN A 603 23.25 43.33 21.58
CA GLN A 603 24.59 43.94 21.38
C GLN A 603 24.62 44.96 20.23
N ALA A 604 23.70 44.90 19.28
CA ALA A 604 23.58 45.89 18.19
C ALA A 604 23.01 47.24 18.66
N SER A 605 22.45 47.32 19.88
CA SER A 605 22.18 48.59 20.56
C SER A 605 23.44 49.22 21.20
N SER A 606 24.61 48.58 21.12
CA SER A 606 25.87 49.16 21.65
C SER A 606 27.04 49.22 20.66
N SER A 607 26.89 48.82 19.41
CA SER A 607 27.95 49.04 18.42
C SER A 607 27.44 49.15 16.98
N LYS A 608 27.16 50.38 16.57
CA LYS A 608 27.10 50.75 15.14
C LYS A 608 28.53 50.93 14.63
N ALA A 609 29.20 49.84 14.23
CA ALA A 609 30.27 49.88 13.24
C ALA A 609 30.57 48.47 12.72
N ALA A 610 30.82 48.38 11.42
CA ALA A 610 31.30 47.22 10.66
C ALA A 610 30.23 46.24 10.12
N LYS A 611 29.68 46.60 8.96
CA LYS A 611 29.30 45.66 7.89
C LYS A 611 30.56 45.14 7.18
N ALA A 612 30.61 43.86 6.82
CA ALA A 612 30.88 43.35 5.46
C ALA A 612 31.41 41.89 5.46
N ALA A 613 31.04 41.14 4.41
CA ALA A 613 31.48 39.79 3.99
C ALA A 613 30.92 38.60 4.82
N ALA A 614 30.43 37.48 4.26
CA ALA A 614 30.43 36.95 2.90
C ALA A 614 29.26 35.94 2.72
N GLN A 615 28.63 35.97 1.54
CA GLN A 615 27.78 34.92 0.98
C GLN A 615 28.57 34.21 -0.13
N ALA A 616 28.67 32.87 -0.09
CA ALA A 616 28.95 32.02 -1.25
C ALA A 616 28.77 30.52 -0.93
N GLY A 617 28.18 29.76 -1.87
CA GLY A 617 28.14 28.29 -1.95
C GLY A 617 26.91 27.65 -1.28
N VAL A 618 26.06 26.85 -1.92
CA VAL A 618 26.31 25.81 -2.93
C VAL A 618 25.03 25.55 -3.75
N VAL A 619 25.11 25.71 -5.07
CA VAL A 619 24.22 25.08 -6.07
C VAL A 619 25.11 24.76 -7.27
N ALA A 620 25.48 23.48 -7.43
CA ALA A 620 25.99 22.89 -8.68
C ALA A 620 26.34 21.41 -8.44
N MET A 621 25.45 20.48 -8.78
CA MET A 621 25.83 19.12 -9.20
C MET A 621 24.63 18.40 -9.84
N VAL A 622 24.30 18.80 -11.07
CA VAL A 622 23.61 17.95 -12.06
C VAL A 622 24.22 18.34 -13.40
N LEU A 623 24.47 17.34 -14.25
CA LEU A 623 25.11 17.35 -15.58
C LEU A 623 26.60 16.98 -15.54
N LEU A 624 26.87 15.71 -15.84
CA LEU A 624 27.92 15.23 -16.74
C LEU A 624 27.83 13.70 -16.85
N ALA A 625 27.30 13.20 -17.97
CA ALA A 625 27.74 11.96 -18.61
C ALA A 625 27.10 11.87 -20.01
N SER A 626 27.86 12.36 -20.99
CA SER A 626 27.63 12.17 -22.41
C SER A 626 28.13 10.78 -22.86
N GLY A 627 27.51 10.24 -23.90
CA GLY A 627 27.76 8.90 -24.42
C GLY A 627 28.98 8.72 -25.32
N VAL A 628 28.97 7.56 -26.00
CA VAL A 628 29.32 7.26 -27.41
C VAL A 628 29.83 5.81 -27.48
N PHE A 629 29.24 4.97 -28.34
CA PHE A 629 29.96 4.21 -29.37
C PHE A 629 29.01 3.65 -30.45
N PHE A 630 29.39 3.88 -31.71
CA PHE A 630 28.78 3.48 -32.97
C PHE A 630 29.18 2.05 -33.38
N GLY A 631 28.41 1.41 -34.27
CA GLY A 631 28.91 0.32 -35.13
C GLY A 631 27.85 -0.42 -35.93
N SER A 632 27.66 -0.05 -37.20
CA SER A 632 26.76 -0.61 -38.22
C SER A 632 27.48 -1.55 -39.20
N VAL A 633 26.81 -2.63 -39.68
CA VAL A 633 27.16 -3.35 -40.94
C VAL A 633 25.87 -3.85 -41.63
N THR A 634 25.79 -3.71 -42.96
CA THR A 634 24.72 -4.20 -43.88
C THR A 634 25.34 -5.07 -45.01
N PRO A 635 24.61 -5.55 -46.04
CA PRO A 635 24.08 -6.92 -46.20
C PRO A 635 24.70 -7.68 -47.41
N ALA A 636 24.25 -8.92 -47.68
CA ALA A 636 24.44 -9.60 -48.97
C ALA A 636 23.29 -10.55 -49.34
N ARG A 637 23.15 -10.81 -50.64
CA ARG A 637 21.99 -11.26 -51.42
C ARG A 637 22.34 -12.54 -52.22
N ALA A 638 21.40 -13.48 -52.40
CA ALA A 638 21.31 -14.46 -53.51
C ALA A 638 19.96 -15.21 -53.38
N ALA A 639 19.00 -15.17 -54.31
CA ALA A 639 18.90 -15.78 -55.66
C ALA A 639 18.24 -17.20 -55.64
N ASN A 640 17.07 -17.29 -56.30
CA ASN A 640 16.23 -18.46 -56.62
C ASN A 640 16.89 -19.35 -57.73
N PRO A 641 16.48 -20.62 -57.98
CA PRO A 641 15.29 -20.90 -58.85
C PRO A 641 14.52 -22.24 -58.66
N ASP A 642 13.31 -22.25 -59.23
CA ASP A 642 12.52 -23.29 -59.96
C ASP A 642 12.48 -24.75 -59.44
N GLY A 643 11.36 -25.47 -59.35
CA GLY A 643 10.18 -25.51 -60.22
C GLY A 643 10.14 -26.87 -60.94
N ALA A 644 9.32 -27.83 -60.49
CA ALA A 644 8.93 -29.01 -61.27
C ALA A 644 7.66 -29.66 -60.70
N GLN A 645 6.71 -29.89 -61.59
CA GLN A 645 5.38 -30.46 -61.36
C GLN A 645 5.35 -31.83 -62.08
N PRO A 646 4.90 -32.94 -61.46
CA PRO A 646 4.67 -34.18 -62.18
C PRO A 646 3.19 -34.50 -62.37
N ASP A 647 2.90 -35.09 -63.52
CA ASP A 647 1.60 -35.52 -64.02
C ASP A 647 0.97 -36.62 -63.18
N ALA A 648 -0.35 -36.51 -62.92
CA ALA A 648 -1.13 -37.46 -62.15
C ALA A 648 -1.68 -38.61 -63.02
N VAL A 649 -1.25 -39.83 -62.71
CA VAL A 649 -1.88 -41.09 -63.14
C VAL A 649 -2.99 -41.43 -62.14
N GLN A 650 -4.23 -41.62 -62.61
CA GLN A 650 -5.37 -42.00 -61.76
C GLN A 650 -5.25 -43.46 -61.31
N SER A 651 -4.65 -43.67 -60.13
CA SER A 651 -4.80 -44.88 -59.31
C SER A 651 -6.08 -44.80 -58.46
N ALA A 652 -6.64 -45.95 -58.10
CA ALA A 652 -7.77 -46.03 -57.16
C ALA A 652 -7.44 -45.26 -55.85
N PRO A 653 -8.46 -44.62 -55.21
CA PRO A 653 -8.23 -43.76 -54.06
C PRO A 653 -7.58 -44.57 -52.91
N PRO A 654 -6.42 -44.14 -52.39
CA PRO A 654 -5.73 -44.83 -51.31
C PRO A 654 -6.59 -44.85 -50.04
N THR A 655 -6.55 -45.96 -49.30
CA THR A 655 -7.26 -46.08 -48.02
C THR A 655 -6.37 -45.56 -46.89
N ILE A 656 -6.93 -44.72 -46.01
CA ILE A 656 -6.27 -44.23 -44.80
C ILE A 656 -7.04 -44.65 -43.55
N VAL A 657 -6.30 -44.88 -42.48
CA VAL A 657 -6.86 -45.33 -41.20
C VAL A 657 -6.81 -44.19 -40.17
N LEU A 658 -7.98 -43.75 -39.70
CA LEU A 658 -8.13 -42.73 -38.66
C LEU A 658 -8.30 -43.38 -37.28
N GLY A 659 -7.48 -43.00 -36.31
CA GLY A 659 -7.57 -43.46 -34.93
C GLY A 659 -8.27 -42.46 -34.03
N PHE A 660 -9.30 -42.89 -33.29
CA PHE A 660 -10.08 -42.06 -32.37
C PHE A 660 -10.05 -42.61 -30.94
N ARG A 661 -10.09 -41.70 -29.95
CA ARG A 661 -10.33 -42.08 -28.55
C ARG A 661 -11.81 -42.15 -28.23
N SER A 662 -12.17 -43.07 -27.35
CA SER A 662 -13.55 -43.28 -26.91
C SER A 662 -13.88 -42.58 -25.59
N ASP A 663 -12.89 -42.02 -24.88
CA ASP A 663 -13.00 -41.65 -23.46
C ASP A 663 -12.79 -40.15 -23.14
N ILE A 664 -12.66 -39.24 -24.12
CA ILE A 664 -12.34 -37.81 -23.90
C ILE A 664 -13.39 -36.83 -24.45
N PRO A 665 -14.64 -36.83 -23.96
CA PRO A 665 -15.55 -35.72 -24.23
C PRO A 665 -14.96 -34.40 -23.68
N PRO A 666 -15.19 -33.26 -24.37
CA PRO A 666 -16.02 -33.10 -25.56
C PRO A 666 -15.24 -33.24 -26.88
N PHE A 667 -14.00 -33.76 -26.87
CA PHE A 667 -13.11 -33.77 -28.03
C PHE A 667 -13.26 -35.02 -28.92
N SER A 668 -13.22 -36.21 -28.32
CA SER A 668 -13.42 -37.48 -29.03
C SER A 668 -13.95 -38.53 -28.06
N PHE A 669 -15.12 -39.06 -28.33
CA PHE A 669 -15.72 -40.11 -27.52
C PHE A 669 -16.70 -40.95 -28.34
N GLN A 670 -16.97 -42.16 -27.86
CA GLN A 670 -18.00 -43.02 -28.44
C GLN A 670 -19.22 -43.02 -27.52
N PRO A 671 -20.40 -42.55 -27.96
CA PRO A 671 -21.61 -42.57 -27.15
C PRO A 671 -22.04 -43.99 -26.80
N ALA A 672 -22.56 -44.17 -25.58
CA ALA A 672 -23.10 -45.46 -25.15
C ALA A 672 -24.27 -45.89 -26.05
N GLY A 673 -24.15 -47.07 -26.67
CA GLY A 673 -25.18 -47.66 -27.53
C GLY A 673 -25.05 -47.39 -29.03
N GLN A 674 -24.05 -46.62 -29.47
CA GLN A 674 -23.79 -46.42 -30.90
C GLN A 674 -22.96 -47.58 -31.49
N ARG A 675 -23.48 -48.23 -32.54
CA ARG A 675 -22.77 -49.32 -33.25
C ARG A 675 -21.58 -48.77 -34.04
N GLN A 676 -20.47 -49.51 -34.05
CA GLN A 676 -19.26 -49.19 -34.84
C GLN A 676 -19.54 -49.11 -36.34
N ASP A 677 -20.60 -49.77 -36.83
CA ASP A 677 -21.00 -49.74 -38.25
C ASP A 677 -21.66 -48.43 -38.71
N THR A 678 -21.81 -47.43 -37.84
CA THR A 678 -22.33 -46.12 -38.25
C THR A 678 -21.23 -45.31 -38.97
N PRO A 679 -21.58 -44.46 -39.97
CA PRO A 679 -20.56 -43.71 -40.73
C PRO A 679 -19.66 -42.81 -39.88
N HIS A 680 -20.19 -42.31 -38.76
CA HIS A 680 -19.48 -41.46 -37.80
C HIS A 680 -19.75 -41.97 -36.37
N PRO A 681 -19.11 -43.07 -35.94
CA PRO A 681 -19.32 -43.71 -34.65
C PRO A 681 -18.70 -42.91 -33.50
N TYR A 682 -17.70 -42.07 -33.77
CA TYR A 682 -17.08 -41.17 -32.79
C TYR A 682 -17.63 -39.76 -32.90
N LEU A 683 -17.86 -39.13 -31.76
CA LEU A 683 -18.40 -37.78 -31.61
C LEU A 683 -17.41 -36.89 -30.84
N GLY A 684 -17.54 -35.57 -31.03
CA GLY A 684 -16.71 -34.57 -30.34
C GLY A 684 -16.06 -33.58 -31.31
N TYR A 685 -15.50 -32.51 -30.76
CA TYR A 685 -14.88 -31.43 -31.53
C TYR A 685 -13.78 -31.91 -32.46
N VAL A 686 -12.83 -32.71 -31.95
CA VAL A 686 -11.71 -33.24 -32.75
C VAL A 686 -12.20 -34.34 -33.69
N ALA A 687 -13.13 -35.18 -33.26
CA ALA A 687 -13.67 -36.24 -34.09
C ALA A 687 -14.38 -35.67 -35.33
N GLU A 688 -15.25 -34.69 -35.13
CA GLU A 688 -15.98 -34.02 -36.21
C GLU A 688 -15.07 -33.16 -37.09
N LEU A 689 -14.07 -32.49 -36.52
CA LEU A 689 -13.04 -31.81 -37.31
C LEU A 689 -12.29 -32.79 -38.23
N CYS A 690 -11.92 -33.96 -37.72
CA CYS A 690 -11.27 -34.99 -38.51
C CYS A 690 -12.15 -35.48 -39.67
N TYR A 691 -13.45 -35.70 -39.45
CA TYR A 691 -14.33 -36.06 -40.55
C TYR A 691 -14.44 -34.93 -41.59
N GLN A 692 -14.56 -33.67 -41.17
CA GLN A 692 -14.61 -32.52 -42.09
C GLN A 692 -13.31 -32.32 -42.90
N ILE A 693 -12.16 -32.70 -42.34
CA ILE A 693 -10.88 -32.66 -43.06
C ILE A 693 -10.93 -33.61 -44.26
N PHE A 694 -11.43 -34.83 -44.07
CA PHE A 694 -11.47 -35.87 -45.09
C PHE A 694 -12.81 -35.96 -45.86
N GLU A 695 -13.79 -35.12 -45.53
CA GLU A 695 -15.05 -35.01 -46.26
C GLU A 695 -14.78 -34.55 -47.70
N ASN A 696 -15.35 -35.26 -48.68
CA ASN A 696 -15.12 -35.03 -50.11
C ASN A 696 -13.63 -35.10 -50.54
N SER A 697 -12.81 -35.85 -49.80
CA SER A 697 -11.39 -36.02 -50.11
C SER A 697 -11.12 -37.22 -51.05
N PRO A 698 -9.96 -37.28 -51.73
CA PRO A 698 -9.57 -38.42 -52.56
C PRO A 698 -9.20 -39.69 -51.77
N TRP A 699 -9.25 -39.70 -50.44
CA TRP A 699 -8.95 -40.88 -49.63
C TRP A 699 -10.21 -41.62 -49.20
N ARG A 700 -10.11 -42.95 -49.08
CA ARG A 700 -11.13 -43.77 -48.42
C ARG A 700 -10.78 -43.92 -46.94
N ILE A 701 -11.73 -43.69 -46.06
CA ILE A 701 -11.50 -43.66 -44.60
C ILE A 701 -11.88 -45.00 -43.97
N GLU A 702 -10.95 -45.62 -43.24
CA GLU A 702 -11.22 -46.64 -42.21
C GLU A 702 -11.05 -46.02 -40.82
N GLN A 703 -11.85 -46.45 -39.83
CA GLN A 703 -11.89 -45.84 -38.50
C GLN A 703 -11.55 -46.87 -37.43
N ARG A 704 -10.75 -46.49 -36.45
CA ARG A 704 -10.27 -47.39 -35.39
C ARG A 704 -10.29 -46.78 -34.01
N VAL A 705 -10.60 -47.63 -33.03
CA VAL A 705 -10.60 -47.25 -31.61
C VAL A 705 -9.19 -47.32 -31.03
N ILE A 706 -8.89 -46.36 -30.17
CA ILE A 706 -7.69 -46.32 -29.34
C ILE A 706 -8.12 -46.55 -27.89
N ASP A 707 -8.17 -47.82 -27.50
CA ASP A 707 -8.64 -48.24 -26.17
C ASP A 707 -7.63 -47.94 -25.06
N GLN A 708 -6.34 -47.88 -25.41
CA GLN A 708 -5.24 -47.68 -24.46
C GLN A 708 -4.49 -46.38 -24.79
N PRO A 709 -4.78 -45.27 -24.07
CA PRO A 709 -4.18 -43.98 -24.33
C PRO A 709 -2.64 -44.04 -24.36
N GLN A 710 -2.00 -44.84 -23.51
CA GLN A 710 -0.54 -44.91 -23.44
C GLN A 710 0.13 -45.54 -24.67
N SER A 711 -0.59 -46.33 -25.46
CA SER A 711 -0.04 -47.02 -26.65
C SER A 711 -0.26 -46.25 -27.96
N ARG A 712 -0.99 -45.14 -27.91
CA ARG A 712 -1.54 -44.45 -29.10
C ARG A 712 -0.49 -43.97 -30.08
N PHE A 713 0.68 -43.54 -29.60
CA PHE A 713 1.78 -43.07 -30.46
C PHE A 713 2.49 -44.23 -31.18
N LYS A 714 2.54 -45.43 -30.58
CA LYS A 714 3.16 -46.63 -31.17
C LYS A 714 2.30 -47.24 -32.28
N ARG A 715 0.98 -46.95 -32.25
CA ARG A 715 0.03 -47.34 -33.28
C ARG A 715 0.13 -46.49 -34.54
N LEU A 716 0.77 -45.32 -34.49
CA LEU A 716 0.97 -44.52 -35.71
C LEU A 716 1.94 -45.25 -36.66
N ARG A 717 1.59 -45.30 -37.95
CA ARG A 717 2.38 -45.98 -38.98
C ARG A 717 3.73 -45.29 -39.17
N GLY A 718 4.82 -46.05 -39.13
CA GLY A 718 6.18 -45.55 -39.33
C GLY A 718 6.66 -45.64 -40.78
N PRO A 719 7.83 -45.05 -41.11
CA PRO A 719 8.37 -45.09 -42.49
C PRO A 719 8.71 -46.51 -43.00
N LYS A 720 8.94 -47.46 -42.08
CA LYS A 720 9.27 -48.86 -42.39
C LYS A 720 8.06 -49.79 -42.37
N ASP A 721 6.90 -49.30 -41.94
CA ASP A 721 5.68 -50.09 -41.92
C ASP A 721 5.08 -50.10 -43.34
N PRO A 722 4.57 -51.24 -43.84
CA PRO A 722 3.87 -51.32 -45.14
C PRO A 722 2.60 -50.46 -45.12
N SER A 723 2.09 -50.03 -46.28
CA SER A 723 0.84 -49.27 -46.35
C SER A 723 -0.38 -50.11 -45.96
N HIS A 724 -1.50 -49.48 -45.61
CA HIS A 724 -2.72 -50.23 -45.25
C HIS A 724 -3.20 -51.14 -46.39
N ASP A 725 -3.23 -50.62 -47.62
CA ASP A 725 -3.63 -51.39 -48.79
C ASP A 725 -2.66 -52.55 -49.08
N GLU A 726 -1.35 -52.39 -48.81
CA GLU A 726 -0.36 -53.48 -48.87
C GLU A 726 -0.58 -54.53 -47.78
N MET A 727 -0.95 -54.12 -46.56
CA MET A 727 -1.24 -55.05 -45.46
C MET A 727 -2.47 -55.91 -45.77
N ILE A 728 -3.54 -55.29 -46.28
CA ILE A 728 -4.73 -56.01 -46.75
C ILE A 728 -4.38 -56.97 -47.88
N ALA A 729 -3.63 -56.51 -48.89
CA ALA A 729 -3.22 -57.35 -50.03
C ALA A 729 -2.39 -58.57 -49.59
N ASN A 730 -1.63 -58.44 -48.51
CA ASN A 730 -0.82 -59.52 -47.92
C ASN A 730 -1.55 -60.33 -46.82
N GLY A 731 -2.82 -60.03 -46.52
CA GLY A 731 -3.60 -60.72 -45.49
C GLY A 731 -3.11 -60.51 -44.05
N ILE A 732 -2.35 -59.43 -43.81
CA ILE A 732 -1.78 -59.11 -42.50
C ILE A 732 -2.79 -58.27 -41.72
N ALA A 733 -3.09 -58.66 -40.48
CA ALA A 733 -3.88 -57.84 -39.58
C ALA A 733 -3.15 -56.51 -39.31
N ASP A 734 -3.69 -55.43 -39.85
CA ASP A 734 -3.22 -54.08 -39.57
C ASP A 734 -3.74 -53.65 -38.19
N ASP A 735 -2.90 -53.11 -37.31
CA ASP A 735 -3.27 -52.42 -36.05
C ASP A 735 -2.71 -50.98 -36.04
N LYS A 736 -2.22 -50.52 -37.20
CA LYS A 736 -1.63 -49.20 -37.37
C LYS A 736 -2.68 -48.19 -37.83
N ILE A 737 -2.41 -46.93 -37.53
CA ILE A 737 -3.21 -45.78 -37.95
C ILE A 737 -2.34 -44.80 -38.72
N ASP A 738 -2.94 -44.05 -39.62
CA ASP A 738 -2.27 -43.04 -40.44
C ASP A 738 -2.47 -41.62 -39.88
N VAL A 739 -3.61 -41.38 -39.21
CA VAL A 739 -3.90 -40.11 -38.53
C VAL A 739 -4.49 -40.39 -37.15
N LEU A 740 -3.92 -39.75 -36.13
CA LEU A 740 -4.43 -39.75 -34.76
C LEU A 740 -5.35 -38.55 -34.55
N CYS A 741 -6.66 -38.82 -34.51
CA CYS A 741 -7.74 -37.88 -34.24
C CYS A 741 -8.04 -37.81 -32.73
N ASP A 742 -7.11 -37.21 -32.00
CA ASP A 742 -7.11 -37.09 -30.54
C ASP A 742 -6.81 -35.63 -30.12
N ALA A 743 -7.19 -35.25 -28.91
CA ALA A 743 -6.72 -34.05 -28.23
C ALA A 743 -5.24 -34.20 -27.82
N THR A 744 -4.37 -34.38 -28.81
CA THR A 744 -2.94 -34.62 -28.59
C THR A 744 -2.23 -33.30 -28.36
N THR A 745 -1.75 -33.06 -27.14
CA THR A 745 -0.88 -31.91 -26.88
C THR A 745 0.42 -32.01 -27.67
N LEU A 746 0.69 -30.97 -28.46
CA LEU A 746 1.99 -30.71 -29.07
C LEU A 746 2.98 -30.36 -27.96
N TRP A 747 3.84 -31.32 -27.63
CA TRP A 747 4.89 -31.14 -26.63
C TRP A 747 6.25 -31.52 -27.23
N LEU A 748 7.10 -30.51 -27.43
CA LEU A 748 8.41 -30.65 -28.07
C LEU A 748 9.44 -31.39 -27.19
N GLY A 749 9.20 -31.47 -25.88
CA GLY A 749 10.04 -32.21 -24.93
C GLY A 749 9.76 -33.72 -24.91
N ASP A 750 8.69 -34.18 -25.57
CA ASP A 750 8.33 -35.60 -25.65
C ASP A 750 8.93 -36.25 -26.89
N SER A 751 10.05 -36.94 -26.73
CA SER A 751 10.68 -37.65 -27.86
C SER A 751 9.76 -38.73 -28.45
N GLU A 752 8.86 -39.34 -27.67
CA GLU A 752 7.98 -40.39 -28.19
C GLU A 752 6.97 -39.80 -29.18
N ARG A 753 6.34 -38.67 -28.83
CA ARG A 753 5.40 -37.96 -29.71
C ARG A 753 6.09 -37.38 -30.94
N MET A 754 7.26 -36.77 -30.74
CA MET A 754 8.02 -36.13 -31.80
C MET A 754 8.65 -37.13 -32.77
N VAL A 755 8.81 -38.40 -32.40
CA VAL A 755 9.28 -39.45 -33.31
C VAL A 755 8.12 -40.14 -34.02
N ALA A 756 6.97 -40.28 -33.35
CA ALA A 756 5.83 -41.01 -33.87
C ALA A 756 5.27 -40.42 -35.19
N GLY A 757 5.13 -39.10 -35.30
CA GLY A 757 4.46 -38.47 -36.45
C GLY A 757 4.85 -37.02 -36.72
N ILE A 758 4.05 -36.35 -37.57
CA ILE A 758 4.11 -34.92 -37.86
C ILE A 758 2.79 -34.29 -37.40
N PHE A 759 2.88 -33.19 -36.65
CA PHE A 759 1.70 -32.48 -36.16
C PHE A 759 1.05 -31.63 -37.27
N SER A 760 -0.28 -31.58 -37.27
CA SER A 760 -1.06 -30.57 -37.99
C SER A 760 -0.83 -29.17 -37.37
N PRO A 761 -1.37 -28.08 -37.96
CA PRO A 761 -1.51 -26.83 -37.25
C PRO A 761 -2.33 -27.06 -35.98
N ILE A 762 -2.15 -26.21 -34.98
CA ILE A 762 -2.86 -26.30 -33.70
C ILE A 762 -4.35 -26.11 -33.99
N ILE A 763 -5.20 -27.05 -33.57
CA ILE A 763 -6.65 -27.06 -33.83
C ILE A 763 -7.46 -26.63 -32.60
N PHE A 764 -6.85 -26.63 -31.42
CA PHE A 764 -7.46 -26.23 -30.17
C PHE A 764 -6.38 -25.90 -29.13
N VAL A 765 -6.71 -25.11 -28.11
CA VAL A 765 -5.84 -24.81 -26.97
C VAL A 765 -6.63 -25.00 -25.69
N SER A 766 -6.12 -25.88 -24.83
CA SER A 766 -6.60 -26.08 -23.46
C SER A 766 -5.48 -25.77 -22.45
N GLY A 767 -5.64 -26.24 -21.21
CA GLY A 767 -4.62 -26.18 -20.17
C GLY A 767 -4.93 -27.13 -19.03
N VAL A 768 -3.90 -27.72 -18.42
CA VAL A 768 -4.06 -28.59 -17.25
C VAL A 768 -4.59 -27.76 -16.08
N SER A 769 -5.66 -28.22 -15.45
CA SER A 769 -6.23 -27.67 -14.22
C SER A 769 -6.52 -28.83 -13.26
N TYR A 770 -7.28 -28.56 -12.18
CA TYR A 770 -7.72 -29.61 -11.28
C TYR A 770 -9.13 -29.38 -10.75
N LEU A 771 -9.86 -30.47 -10.51
CA LEU A 771 -11.04 -30.48 -9.65
C LEU A 771 -10.62 -30.85 -8.23
N TYR A 772 -11.22 -30.20 -7.24
CA TYR A 772 -10.96 -30.46 -5.83
C TYR A 772 -12.24 -30.81 -5.10
N ARG A 773 -12.17 -31.83 -4.26
CA ARG A 773 -13.27 -32.24 -3.39
C ARG A 773 -12.76 -32.46 -1.97
N SER A 774 -13.40 -31.79 -1.01
CA SER A 774 -13.06 -31.91 0.42
C SER A 774 -14.01 -32.85 1.14
N ALA A 775 -13.46 -33.80 1.89
CA ALA A 775 -14.16 -34.62 2.86
C ALA A 775 -14.02 -33.93 4.23
N GLN A 776 -15.01 -33.13 4.63
CA GLN A 776 -15.03 -32.29 5.85
C GLN A 776 -14.81 -33.02 7.20
N GLN A 777 -14.52 -34.32 7.20
CA GLN A 777 -14.69 -35.17 8.38
C GLN A 777 -13.37 -35.57 9.06
N TYR A 778 -12.20 -35.50 8.40
CA TYR A 778 -10.91 -35.88 9.02
C TYR A 778 -9.71 -35.09 8.46
N ASN A 779 -9.16 -34.16 9.26
CA ASN A 779 -7.95 -33.37 8.95
C ASN A 779 -6.62 -34.16 8.99
N SER A 780 -6.67 -35.48 9.21
CA SER A 780 -5.49 -36.34 9.46
C SER A 780 -5.13 -37.27 8.30
N ASP A 781 -6.00 -37.42 7.29
CA ASP A 781 -5.77 -38.35 6.18
C ASP A 781 -5.00 -37.66 5.03
N PRO A 782 -4.15 -38.41 4.29
CA PRO A 782 -3.39 -37.85 3.18
C PRO A 782 -4.29 -37.44 2.02
N VAL A 783 -3.95 -36.31 1.38
CA VAL A 783 -4.68 -35.80 0.21
C VAL A 783 -4.29 -36.64 -1.01
N GLN A 784 -5.29 -37.20 -1.70
CA GLN A 784 -5.04 -38.03 -2.87
C GLN A 784 -5.12 -37.22 -4.15
N ILE A 785 -4.11 -37.31 -5.01
CA ILE A 785 -4.03 -36.61 -6.29
C ILE A 785 -4.08 -37.63 -7.42
N GLY A 786 -5.20 -37.69 -8.14
CA GLY A 786 -5.38 -38.54 -9.29
C GLY A 786 -5.06 -37.81 -10.60
N TYR A 787 -4.40 -38.52 -11.52
CA TYR A 787 -4.06 -38.02 -12.86
C TYR A 787 -4.03 -39.19 -13.86
N LEU A 788 -4.14 -38.87 -15.15
CA LEU A 788 -3.94 -39.85 -16.23
C LEU A 788 -2.44 -40.13 -16.39
N ALA A 789 -2.02 -41.38 -16.28
CA ALA A 789 -0.60 -41.74 -16.41
C ALA A 789 -0.08 -41.56 -17.84
N SER A 790 1.20 -41.18 -17.98
CA SER A 790 1.83 -40.80 -19.27
C SER A 790 1.15 -39.63 -19.98
N SER A 791 0.70 -38.64 -19.20
CA SER A 791 0.10 -37.40 -19.70
C SER A 791 0.76 -36.17 -19.09
N THR A 792 0.49 -34.98 -19.63
CA THR A 792 1.00 -33.73 -19.05
C THR A 792 0.51 -33.51 -17.61
N ALA A 793 -0.68 -34.05 -17.28
CA ALA A 793 -1.25 -33.99 -15.94
C ALA A 793 -0.44 -34.74 -14.88
N GLU A 794 0.33 -35.78 -15.26
CA GLU A 794 1.22 -36.49 -14.33
C GLU A 794 2.29 -35.56 -13.78
N ARG A 795 2.90 -34.75 -14.64
CA ARG A 795 3.91 -33.79 -14.23
C ARG A 795 3.32 -32.67 -13.37
N VAL A 796 2.18 -32.13 -13.77
CA VAL A 796 1.50 -31.07 -13.00
C VAL A 796 1.07 -31.60 -11.63
N ALA A 797 0.62 -32.85 -11.52
CA ALA A 797 0.31 -33.48 -10.24
C ALA A 797 1.55 -33.57 -9.33
N TRP A 798 2.72 -33.94 -9.88
CA TRP A 798 3.99 -33.90 -9.15
C TRP A 798 4.38 -32.49 -8.70
N GLU A 799 4.21 -31.49 -9.57
CA GLU A 799 4.53 -30.09 -9.25
C GLU A 799 3.59 -29.53 -8.16
N ILE A 800 2.27 -29.76 -8.28
CA ILE A 800 1.24 -29.42 -7.27
C ILE A 800 1.63 -29.98 -5.89
N CYS A 801 2.10 -31.22 -5.89
CA CYS A 801 2.55 -31.92 -4.70
C CYS A 801 3.83 -31.28 -4.12
N SER A 802 4.85 -31.07 -4.95
CA SER A 802 6.18 -30.59 -4.53
C SER A 802 6.18 -29.14 -4.02
N VAL A 803 5.32 -28.29 -4.59
CA VAL A 803 5.17 -26.88 -4.21
C VAL A 803 4.13 -26.71 -3.10
N ASP A 804 3.46 -27.80 -2.71
CA ASP A 804 2.41 -27.82 -1.70
C ASP A 804 1.32 -26.76 -1.96
N VAL A 805 0.71 -26.83 -3.14
CA VAL A 805 -0.26 -25.82 -3.61
C VAL A 805 -1.46 -25.68 -2.65
N LEU A 806 -1.85 -26.76 -1.97
CA LEU A 806 -2.93 -26.73 -0.98
C LEU A 806 -2.46 -26.41 0.45
N LYS A 807 -1.17 -26.17 0.67
CA LYS A 807 -0.57 -25.91 1.99
C LYS A 807 -0.93 -26.98 3.03
N VAL A 808 -0.84 -28.23 2.59
CA VAL A 808 -1.07 -29.44 3.40
C VAL A 808 0.14 -29.70 4.29
N GLY A 809 1.33 -29.18 3.97
CA GLY A 809 2.50 -29.22 4.83
C GLY A 809 2.43 -28.21 5.98
N ALA A 810 3.03 -28.55 7.12
CA ALA A 810 3.27 -27.60 8.20
C ALA A 810 4.35 -26.59 7.79
N SER A 811 4.29 -25.37 8.31
CA SER A 811 5.22 -24.26 7.96
C SER A 811 6.72 -24.61 8.05
N ASP A 812 7.08 -25.64 8.81
CA ASP A 812 8.46 -26.05 9.08
C ASP A 812 8.86 -27.38 8.37
N LYS A 813 7.93 -28.07 7.69
CA LYS A 813 8.19 -29.32 6.97
C LYS A 813 7.37 -29.37 5.67
N PRO A 814 8.00 -29.40 4.48
CA PRO A 814 7.27 -29.53 3.23
C PRO A 814 6.43 -30.81 3.23
N ALA A 815 5.25 -30.77 2.61
CA ALA A 815 4.41 -31.95 2.44
C ALA A 815 5.20 -33.07 1.74
N THR A 816 5.07 -34.29 2.24
CA THR A 816 5.73 -35.44 1.62
C THR A 816 4.92 -35.93 0.41
N CYS A 817 5.59 -36.05 -0.73
CA CYS A 817 5.03 -36.53 -1.98
C CYS A 817 5.39 -38.00 -2.19
N ALA A 818 4.41 -38.89 -2.12
CA ALA A 818 4.60 -40.32 -2.39
C ALA A 818 3.72 -40.78 -3.54
N ARG A 819 4.26 -41.69 -4.37
CA ARG A 819 3.46 -42.40 -5.37
C ARG A 819 2.69 -43.50 -4.67
N GLY A 820 1.36 -43.44 -4.71
CA GLY A 820 0.50 -44.36 -3.98
C GLY A 820 0.51 -45.76 -4.58
N THR A 821 0.43 -46.77 -3.71
CA THR A 821 0.14 -48.14 -4.14
C THR A 821 -1.32 -48.27 -4.60
N PRO A 822 -1.67 -49.30 -5.40
CA PRO A 822 -3.06 -49.52 -5.82
C PRO A 822 -4.04 -49.59 -4.63
N LEU A 823 -3.62 -50.17 -3.51
CA LEU A 823 -4.42 -50.24 -2.28
C LEU A 823 -4.64 -48.85 -1.64
N GLU A 824 -3.58 -48.06 -1.49
CA GLU A 824 -3.67 -46.69 -0.95
C GLU A 824 -4.57 -45.79 -1.80
N CYS A 825 -4.61 -46.03 -3.11
CA CYS A 825 -5.42 -45.30 -4.07
C CYS A 825 -6.85 -45.82 -4.23
N VAL A 826 -7.25 -46.92 -3.56
CA VAL A 826 -8.55 -47.59 -3.75
C VAL A 826 -9.42 -47.62 -2.48
N GLU A 827 -8.86 -47.43 -1.28
CA GLU A 827 -9.62 -47.61 -0.03
C GLU A 827 -10.84 -46.68 0.14
N THR A 828 -12.01 -47.15 -0.28
CA THR A 828 -13.23 -47.05 0.53
C THR A 828 -13.06 -48.00 1.70
N LYS A 829 -12.86 -47.50 2.93
CA LYS A 829 -13.09 -48.35 4.11
C LYS A 829 -14.50 -48.94 3.95
N PRO A 830 -14.68 -50.27 3.93
CA PRO A 830 -16.01 -50.83 4.00
C PRO A 830 -16.60 -50.34 5.32
N VAL A 831 -17.72 -49.62 5.25
CA VAL A 831 -18.61 -49.51 6.39
C VAL A 831 -19.00 -50.96 6.67
N ALA A 832 -18.47 -51.54 7.73
CA ALA A 832 -18.80 -52.89 8.12
C ALA A 832 -20.28 -52.89 8.55
N ASP A 833 -21.15 -53.22 7.61
CA ASP A 833 -22.51 -53.62 7.89
C ASP A 833 -22.43 -54.87 8.77
N GLY A 834 -22.84 -54.73 10.03
CA GLY A 834 -23.09 -55.86 10.93
C GLY A 834 -21.97 -56.20 11.91
N ALA A 835 -21.73 -55.34 12.90
CA ALA A 835 -21.21 -55.78 14.19
C ALA A 835 -21.69 -54.83 15.30
N ALA A 836 -22.93 -55.04 15.74
CA ALA A 836 -23.31 -54.66 17.09
C ALA A 836 -22.43 -55.47 18.07
N SER A 837 -21.68 -54.78 18.94
CA SER A 837 -20.93 -55.27 20.11
C SER A 837 -19.40 -55.08 20.05
N SER A 838 -18.95 -53.84 20.22
CA SER A 838 -17.89 -53.47 21.16
C SER A 838 -17.86 -51.93 21.22
N GLY A 839 -17.68 -51.39 22.42
CA GLY A 839 -17.94 -49.98 22.75
C GLY A 839 -17.12 -48.96 21.94
N PRO A 840 -17.35 -47.66 22.17
CA PRO A 840 -16.58 -46.62 21.52
C PRO A 840 -15.11 -46.82 21.90
N VAL A 841 -14.28 -47.20 20.92
CA VAL A 841 -12.83 -47.20 21.08
C VAL A 841 -12.45 -45.75 21.37
N GLN A 842 -12.16 -45.49 22.65
CA GLN A 842 -11.61 -44.24 23.14
C GLN A 842 -10.33 -43.93 22.36
N THR A 843 -10.43 -43.12 21.32
CA THR A 843 -9.34 -42.25 20.85
C THR A 843 -9.39 -40.97 21.69
N GLN A 844 -9.33 -41.13 23.02
CA GLN A 844 -9.07 -40.03 23.93
C GLN A 844 -7.55 -39.94 24.13
N THR A 845 -7.02 -38.72 23.98
CA THR A 845 -5.66 -38.31 24.36
C THR A 845 -4.49 -38.86 23.55
N GLN A 846 -4.53 -38.76 22.21
CA GLN A 846 -3.28 -38.43 21.51
C GLN A 846 -3.04 -36.93 21.68
N SER A 847 -1.90 -36.56 22.26
CA SER A 847 -1.53 -35.15 22.46
C SER A 847 -1.50 -34.41 21.12
N LEU A 848 -1.74 -33.09 21.12
CA LEU A 848 -1.54 -32.23 19.94
C LEU A 848 -0.14 -32.42 19.30
N ARG A 849 0.84 -32.91 20.07
CA ARG A 849 2.17 -33.34 19.63
C ARG A 849 2.13 -34.58 18.72
N ALA A 850 1.34 -35.60 19.07
CA ALA A 850 1.18 -36.82 18.27
C ALA A 850 0.35 -36.58 17.00
N LEU A 851 -0.62 -35.65 17.06
CA LEU A 851 -1.41 -35.24 15.89
C LEU A 851 -0.61 -34.33 14.92
N SER A 852 0.38 -33.58 15.42
CA SER A 852 1.29 -32.77 14.59
C SER A 852 2.50 -33.54 14.06
N GLU A 853 2.76 -34.74 14.57
CA GLU A 853 3.78 -35.67 14.05
C GLU A 853 3.27 -36.54 12.88
N ILE A 854 1.95 -36.62 12.65
CA ILE A 854 1.39 -37.24 11.45
C ILE A 854 1.67 -36.29 10.28
N SER A 855 2.71 -36.59 9.49
CA SER A 855 3.07 -35.85 8.29
C SER A 855 1.88 -35.86 7.33
N GLN A 856 1.18 -34.74 7.25
CA GLN A 856 0.20 -34.47 6.21
C GLN A 856 0.92 -34.63 4.86
N SER A 857 0.48 -35.62 4.09
CA SER A 857 1.20 -36.12 2.91
C SER A 857 0.27 -36.18 1.71
N TYR A 858 0.84 -36.04 0.52
CA TYR A 858 0.13 -36.21 -0.74
C TYR A 858 0.40 -37.61 -1.28
N VAL A 859 -0.66 -38.27 -1.76
CA VAL A 859 -0.57 -39.57 -2.42
C VAL A 859 -0.95 -39.43 -3.88
N LEU A 860 0.03 -39.62 -4.76
CA LEU A 860 -0.13 -39.55 -6.21
C LEU A 860 -0.70 -40.86 -6.76
N CYS A 861 -1.90 -40.81 -7.32
CA CYS A 861 -2.70 -41.95 -7.76
C CYS A 861 -2.86 -42.00 -9.30
N PRO A 862 -1.98 -42.70 -10.03
CA PRO A 862 -2.10 -42.83 -11.48
C PRO A 862 -3.36 -43.62 -11.87
N ARG A 863 -3.97 -43.23 -12.99
CA ARG A 863 -5.11 -43.91 -13.62
C ARG A 863 -4.87 -44.15 -15.12
N SER A 864 -5.56 -45.16 -15.65
CA SER A 864 -5.43 -45.60 -17.04
C SER A 864 -6.39 -44.91 -18.02
N SER A 865 -7.52 -44.37 -17.53
CA SER A 865 -8.51 -43.66 -18.35
C SER A 865 -9.19 -42.55 -17.55
N HIS A 866 -9.78 -41.57 -18.25
CA HIS A 866 -10.53 -40.50 -17.61
C HIS A 866 -11.83 -41.00 -16.95
N ASP A 867 -12.43 -42.09 -17.46
CA ASP A 867 -13.61 -42.73 -16.87
C ASP A 867 -13.30 -43.34 -15.50
N ASN A 868 -12.17 -44.06 -15.39
CA ASN A 868 -11.71 -44.61 -14.12
C ASN A 868 -11.33 -43.50 -13.13
N LEU A 869 -10.83 -42.37 -13.65
CA LEU A 869 -10.38 -41.24 -12.85
C LEU A 869 -11.56 -40.43 -12.30
N ILE A 870 -12.60 -40.14 -13.09
CA ILE A 870 -13.82 -39.47 -12.60
C ILE A 870 -14.61 -40.38 -11.65
N ALA A 871 -14.67 -41.68 -11.93
CA ALA A 871 -15.28 -42.65 -11.02
C ALA A 871 -14.55 -42.64 -9.67
N TRP A 872 -13.22 -42.78 -9.68
CA TRP A 872 -12.43 -42.67 -8.46
C TRP A 872 -12.58 -41.32 -7.74
N PHE A 873 -12.69 -40.21 -8.49
CA PHE A 873 -12.81 -38.87 -7.91
C PHE A 873 -14.18 -38.67 -7.25
N CYS A 874 -15.26 -39.18 -7.84
CA CYS A 874 -16.63 -39.01 -7.34
C CYS A 874 -17.06 -40.11 -6.35
N GLU A 875 -16.47 -41.30 -6.42
CA GLU A 875 -16.78 -42.42 -5.52
C GLU A 875 -15.96 -42.34 -4.21
N GLY A 876 -16.57 -42.73 -3.08
CA GLY A 876 -15.95 -42.71 -1.74
C GLY A 876 -15.86 -41.31 -1.10
N TRP A 877 -16.05 -41.22 0.21
CA TRP A 877 -16.25 -39.92 0.92
C TRP A 877 -15.23 -39.67 2.04
N ALA A 878 -14.25 -40.57 2.18
CA ALA A 878 -13.39 -40.60 3.37
C ALA A 878 -12.20 -39.64 3.30
N ARG A 879 -11.79 -39.19 2.11
CA ARG A 879 -10.55 -38.42 1.91
C ARG A 879 -10.73 -37.28 0.92
N ASP A 880 -9.92 -36.24 1.11
CA ASP A 880 -9.75 -35.17 0.14
C ASP A 880 -9.15 -35.74 -1.16
N LYS A 881 -9.79 -35.43 -2.28
CA LYS A 881 -9.37 -35.88 -3.61
C LYS A 881 -9.16 -34.70 -4.54
N ILE A 882 -8.11 -34.80 -5.34
CA ILE A 882 -7.80 -33.90 -6.44
C ILE A 882 -7.81 -34.72 -7.73
N TYR A 883 -8.52 -34.25 -8.74
CA TYR A 883 -8.44 -34.79 -10.09
C TYR A 883 -7.73 -33.74 -10.98
N VAL A 884 -6.49 -34.03 -11.36
CA VAL A 884 -5.66 -33.22 -12.26
C VAL A 884 -5.82 -33.69 -13.70
N GLY A 885 -6.07 -32.76 -14.62
CA GLY A 885 -6.24 -33.03 -16.06
C GLY A 885 -6.57 -31.76 -16.83
N ASP A 886 -6.72 -31.86 -18.14
CA ASP A 886 -7.05 -30.71 -18.99
C ASP A 886 -8.43 -30.15 -18.62
N LEU A 887 -8.51 -28.83 -18.43
CA LEU A 887 -9.69 -28.14 -17.88
C LEU A 887 -10.99 -28.57 -18.58
N ASP A 888 -10.96 -28.59 -19.90
CA ASP A 888 -12.12 -28.91 -20.72
C ASP A 888 -12.54 -30.40 -20.59
N ILE A 889 -11.57 -31.31 -20.43
CA ILE A 889 -11.83 -32.75 -20.26
C ILE A 889 -12.38 -33.03 -18.86
N ILE A 890 -11.75 -32.48 -17.81
CA ILE A 890 -12.16 -32.76 -16.42
C ILE A 890 -13.56 -32.19 -16.13
N GLN A 891 -13.88 -31.00 -16.65
CA GLN A 891 -15.21 -30.41 -16.52
C GLN A 891 -16.27 -31.20 -17.29
N ALA A 892 -15.96 -31.62 -18.53
CA ALA A 892 -16.87 -32.45 -19.31
C ALA A 892 -17.13 -33.81 -18.65
N LYS A 893 -16.11 -34.43 -18.05
CA LYS A 893 -16.27 -35.68 -17.30
C LYS A 893 -17.12 -35.52 -16.04
N GLU A 894 -16.95 -34.43 -15.30
CA GLU A 894 -17.82 -34.12 -14.16
C GLU A 894 -19.28 -33.91 -14.60
N ALA A 895 -19.49 -33.16 -15.68
CA ALA A 895 -20.82 -32.93 -16.25
C ALA A 895 -21.47 -34.22 -16.76
N GLU A 896 -20.72 -35.07 -17.46
CA GLU A 896 -21.15 -36.38 -17.94
C GLU A 896 -21.53 -37.31 -16.77
N TRP A 897 -20.72 -37.33 -15.71
CA TRP A 897 -21.00 -38.12 -14.51
C TRP A 897 -22.35 -37.74 -13.88
N ARG A 898 -22.59 -36.44 -13.72
CA ARG A 898 -23.87 -35.91 -13.21
C ARG A 898 -25.04 -36.19 -14.16
N ALA A 899 -24.84 -36.05 -15.46
CA ALA A 899 -25.88 -36.30 -16.46
C ALA A 899 -26.35 -37.76 -16.46
N ARG A 900 -25.48 -38.72 -16.08
CA ARG A 900 -25.83 -40.14 -15.88
C ARG A 900 -26.60 -40.40 -14.56
N GLY A 901 -27.03 -39.36 -13.85
CA GLY A 901 -27.77 -39.46 -12.59
C GLY A 901 -26.91 -39.91 -11.41
N ARG A 902 -25.57 -39.84 -11.52
CA ARG A 902 -24.64 -40.16 -10.44
C ARG A 902 -24.26 -38.89 -9.69
N ASP A 903 -24.30 -38.94 -8.36
CA ASP A 903 -23.93 -37.80 -7.54
C ASP A 903 -22.40 -37.63 -7.46
N CYS A 904 -21.96 -36.38 -7.35
CA CYS A 904 -20.57 -36.00 -7.09
C CYS A 904 -20.56 -34.68 -6.29
N PRO A 905 -20.88 -34.76 -4.98
CA PRO A 905 -21.07 -33.59 -4.14
C PRO A 905 -19.75 -33.03 -3.62
N GLY A 906 -19.75 -31.75 -3.23
CA GLY A 906 -18.58 -31.08 -2.64
C GLY A 906 -17.44 -30.77 -3.63
N VAL A 907 -17.69 -30.92 -4.93
CA VAL A 907 -16.71 -30.56 -5.97
C VAL A 907 -16.66 -29.04 -6.09
N ARG A 908 -15.45 -28.49 -5.95
CA ARG A 908 -15.17 -27.10 -6.29
C ARG A 908 -14.78 -27.03 -7.78
N PRO A 909 -15.32 -26.06 -8.53
CA PRO A 909 -15.01 -25.94 -9.94
C PRO A 909 -13.51 -25.73 -10.14
N ALA A 910 -13.01 -26.28 -11.24
CA ALA A 910 -11.62 -26.15 -11.63
C ALA A 910 -11.25 -24.66 -11.83
N GLY A 911 -10.12 -24.26 -11.24
CA GLY A 911 -9.60 -22.90 -11.31
C GLY A 911 -8.84 -22.62 -12.61
N LYS A 912 -7.92 -21.64 -12.55
CA LYS A 912 -7.01 -21.26 -13.65
C LYS A 912 -6.25 -22.46 -14.21
N THR A 913 -5.94 -22.42 -15.51
CA THR A 913 -5.06 -23.40 -16.16
C THR A 913 -3.60 -23.16 -15.79
N TYR A 914 -2.85 -24.24 -15.55
CA TYR A 914 -1.45 -24.24 -15.15
C TYR A 914 -0.49 -24.46 -16.31
N THR A 915 -0.98 -24.97 -17.42
CA THR A 915 -0.21 -25.21 -18.63
C THR A 915 -0.94 -24.64 -19.84
N TYR A 916 -0.18 -24.44 -20.91
CA TYR A 916 -0.71 -24.17 -22.24
C TYR A 916 -0.66 -25.50 -23.00
N GLU A 917 -1.83 -26.07 -23.32
CA GLU A 917 -1.93 -27.36 -24.01
C GLU A 917 -2.46 -27.15 -25.44
N PRO A 918 -1.58 -26.90 -26.43
CA PRO A 918 -1.99 -26.81 -27.83
C PRO A 918 -2.26 -28.20 -28.40
N TYR A 919 -3.50 -28.47 -28.80
CA TYR A 919 -3.86 -29.73 -29.45
C TYR A 919 -3.66 -29.65 -30.96
N ALA A 920 -3.10 -30.71 -31.52
CA ALA A 920 -2.93 -30.90 -32.95
C ALA A 920 -3.19 -32.37 -33.31
N LEU A 921 -3.60 -32.62 -34.55
CA LEU A 921 -3.67 -33.98 -35.10
C LEU A 921 -2.26 -34.48 -35.34
N LEU A 922 -2.01 -35.77 -35.10
CA LEU A 922 -0.72 -36.37 -35.39
C LEU A 922 -0.85 -37.28 -36.62
N VAL A 923 -0.13 -36.93 -37.68
CA VAL A 923 -0.17 -37.62 -38.98
C VAL A 923 1.08 -38.48 -39.14
N SER A 924 0.94 -39.65 -39.75
CA SER A 924 2.06 -40.53 -40.07
C SER A 924 3.08 -39.83 -40.95
N ARG A 925 4.37 -40.09 -40.68
CA ARG A 925 5.50 -39.63 -41.52
C ARG A 925 5.64 -40.41 -42.82
N HIS A 926 4.93 -41.53 -42.94
CA HIS A 926 5.02 -42.42 -44.09
C HIS A 926 4.51 -41.74 -45.37
N ASP A 927 3.51 -40.88 -45.26
CA ASP A 927 2.87 -40.20 -46.39
C ASP A 927 2.94 -38.67 -46.25
N THR A 928 3.87 -38.05 -46.98
CA THR A 928 4.04 -36.59 -46.99
C THR A 928 2.89 -35.86 -47.69
N GLU A 929 2.19 -36.51 -48.60
CA GLU A 929 1.03 -35.93 -49.28
C GLU A 929 -0.16 -35.84 -48.31
N LEU A 930 -0.39 -36.89 -47.51
CA LEU A 930 -1.37 -36.88 -46.43
C LEU A 930 -1.10 -35.78 -45.41
N VAL A 931 0.17 -35.58 -45.02
CA VAL A 931 0.56 -34.48 -44.12
C VAL A 931 0.21 -33.12 -44.72
N ALA A 932 0.61 -32.86 -45.96
CA ALA A 932 0.33 -31.59 -46.64
C ALA A 932 -1.18 -31.36 -46.80
N PHE A 933 -1.94 -32.42 -47.12
CA PHE A 933 -3.39 -32.36 -47.23
C PHE A 933 -4.05 -31.99 -45.90
N VAL A 934 -3.73 -32.69 -44.81
CA VAL A 934 -4.29 -32.42 -43.49
C VAL A 934 -3.98 -30.98 -43.07
N GLN A 935 -2.74 -30.52 -43.25
CA GLN A 935 -2.36 -29.15 -42.93
C GLN A 935 -3.19 -28.11 -43.72
N ARG A 936 -3.32 -28.31 -45.04
CA ARG A 936 -4.10 -27.42 -45.90
C ARG A 936 -5.58 -27.39 -45.50
N ARG A 937 -6.20 -28.55 -45.26
CA ARG A 937 -7.61 -28.64 -44.87
C ARG A 937 -7.90 -28.00 -43.53
N VAL A 938 -6.99 -28.12 -42.56
CA VAL A 938 -7.10 -27.40 -41.29
C VAL A 938 -7.18 -25.89 -41.56
N TYR A 939 -6.25 -25.31 -42.32
CA TYR A 939 -6.33 -23.88 -42.66
C TYR A 939 -7.62 -23.50 -43.40
N GLU A 940 -8.05 -24.29 -44.37
CA GLU A 940 -9.31 -24.05 -45.10
C GLU A 940 -10.53 -24.04 -44.17
N LEU A 941 -10.63 -24.97 -43.22
CA LEU A 941 -11.75 -25.04 -42.28
C LEU A 941 -11.77 -23.85 -41.31
N PHE A 942 -10.62 -23.44 -40.77
CA PHE A 942 -10.52 -22.28 -39.89
C PHE A 942 -10.70 -20.94 -40.61
N SER A 943 -10.43 -20.90 -41.92
CA SER A 943 -10.71 -19.73 -42.77
C SER A 943 -12.21 -19.46 -42.89
N HIS A 944 -13.04 -20.50 -42.84
CA HIS A 944 -14.50 -20.38 -42.73
C HIS A 944 -14.93 -20.12 -41.28
N ARG A 945 -14.71 -18.88 -40.81
CA ARG A 945 -14.89 -18.48 -39.40
C ARG A 945 -16.24 -18.87 -38.78
N SER A 946 -17.33 -18.76 -39.54
CA SER A 946 -18.67 -19.16 -39.08
C SER A 946 -18.78 -20.67 -38.84
N GLY A 947 -18.18 -21.48 -39.72
CA GLY A 947 -18.14 -22.94 -39.59
C GLY A 947 -17.29 -23.39 -38.41
N ALA A 948 -16.06 -22.87 -38.28
CA ALA A 948 -15.18 -23.18 -37.16
C ALA A 948 -15.80 -22.76 -35.80
N ARG A 949 -16.44 -21.58 -35.75
CA ARG A 949 -17.13 -21.11 -34.55
C ARG A 949 -18.37 -21.96 -34.23
N ALA A 950 -19.16 -22.33 -35.23
CA ALA A 950 -20.32 -23.22 -35.04
C ALA A 950 -19.88 -24.60 -34.52
N LEU A 951 -18.75 -25.12 -35.01
CA LEU A 951 -18.16 -26.37 -34.51
C LEU A 951 -17.76 -26.25 -33.03
N PHE A 952 -17.16 -25.13 -32.61
CA PHE A 952 -16.87 -24.88 -31.20
C PHE A 952 -18.15 -24.77 -30.37
N GLU A 953 -19.11 -23.92 -30.77
CA GLU A 953 -20.35 -23.70 -30.01
C GLU A 953 -21.20 -24.97 -29.87
N LYS A 954 -21.14 -25.88 -30.86
CA LYS A 954 -21.79 -27.20 -30.82
C LYS A 954 -21.26 -28.07 -29.68
N TRP A 955 -19.94 -28.11 -29.48
CA TRP A 955 -19.29 -29.01 -28.51
C TRP A 955 -19.00 -28.35 -27.16
N PHE A 956 -19.06 -27.03 -27.09
CA PHE A 956 -18.85 -26.23 -25.88
C PHE A 956 -20.02 -25.25 -25.64
N PRO A 957 -21.26 -25.76 -25.47
CA PRO A 957 -22.43 -24.90 -25.38
C PRO A 957 -22.40 -24.00 -24.15
N GLY A 958 -22.63 -22.70 -24.35
CA GLY A 958 -22.64 -21.70 -23.28
C GLY A 958 -21.26 -21.32 -22.73
N GLN A 959 -20.18 -21.85 -23.34
CA GLN A 959 -18.80 -21.46 -23.00
C GLN A 959 -18.27 -20.43 -24.00
N ASN A 960 -17.48 -19.48 -23.51
CA ASN A 960 -16.72 -18.57 -24.36
C ASN A 960 -15.35 -19.17 -24.65
N MET A 961 -14.84 -18.99 -25.87
CA MET A 961 -13.44 -19.35 -26.18
C MET A 961 -12.50 -18.62 -25.22
N SER A 962 -11.46 -19.32 -24.76
CA SER A 962 -10.36 -18.66 -24.06
C SER A 962 -9.70 -17.63 -24.99
N LEU A 963 -9.06 -16.59 -24.43
CA LEU A 963 -8.38 -15.57 -25.22
C LEU A 963 -7.38 -16.20 -26.20
N THR A 964 -6.62 -17.19 -25.72
CA THR A 964 -5.63 -17.90 -26.53
C THR A 964 -6.26 -18.74 -27.63
N LEU A 965 -7.39 -19.39 -27.36
CA LEU A 965 -8.15 -20.12 -28.37
C LEU A 965 -8.73 -19.18 -29.43
N ALA A 966 -9.25 -18.01 -29.03
CA ALA A 966 -9.75 -17.01 -29.96
C ALA A 966 -8.64 -16.47 -30.89
N TRP A 967 -7.44 -16.23 -30.36
CA TRP A 967 -6.27 -15.87 -31.17
C TRP A 967 -5.85 -16.98 -32.13
N LEU A 968 -5.91 -18.24 -31.71
CA LEU A 968 -5.65 -19.37 -32.61
C LEU A 968 -6.62 -19.40 -33.79
N PHE A 969 -7.92 -19.22 -33.52
CA PHE A 969 -8.94 -19.16 -34.58
C PHE A 969 -8.67 -18.02 -35.57
N LEU A 970 -8.15 -16.90 -35.10
CA LEU A 970 -7.73 -15.78 -35.96
C LEU A 970 -6.46 -16.11 -36.76
N LEU A 971 -5.47 -16.76 -36.15
CA LEU A 971 -4.20 -17.11 -36.79
C LEU A 971 -4.36 -18.19 -37.88
N ASN A 972 -5.21 -19.18 -37.65
CA ASN A 972 -5.49 -20.24 -38.63
C ASN A 972 -6.44 -19.80 -39.74
N GLY A 973 -7.15 -18.68 -39.57
CA GLY A 973 -8.04 -18.14 -40.58
C GLY A 973 -7.27 -17.37 -41.65
N VAL A 974 -7.01 -18.01 -42.79
CA VAL A 974 -6.47 -17.33 -43.98
C VAL A 974 -7.59 -16.50 -44.59
N MET A 975 -7.40 -15.19 -44.73
CA MET A 975 -8.41 -14.34 -45.38
C MET A 975 -8.56 -14.78 -46.84
N ASP A 976 -9.81 -14.94 -47.28
CA ASP A 976 -10.11 -15.24 -48.67
C ASP A 976 -9.53 -14.13 -49.57
N GLU A 977 -8.89 -14.49 -50.68
CA GLU A 977 -8.15 -13.56 -51.54
C GLU A 977 -9.06 -12.40 -52.04
N GLY A 978 -10.35 -12.70 -52.22
CA GLY A 978 -11.39 -11.73 -52.56
C GLY A 978 -11.71 -10.71 -51.46
N ASP A 979 -11.51 -11.04 -50.18
CA ASP A 979 -11.72 -10.12 -49.05
C ASP A 979 -10.49 -9.26 -48.77
N MET A 980 -9.28 -9.76 -49.03
CA MET A 980 -8.06 -8.93 -49.03
C MET A 980 -8.13 -7.82 -50.08
N LEU A 981 -8.69 -8.13 -51.26
CA LEU A 981 -8.83 -7.17 -52.37
C LEU A 981 -9.99 -6.18 -52.18
N ARG A 982 -10.98 -6.47 -51.33
CA ARG A 982 -12.16 -5.63 -51.13
C ARG A 982 -12.00 -4.55 -50.06
N GLY A 983 -10.97 -4.64 -49.22
CA GLY A 983 -10.72 -3.69 -48.13
C GLY A 983 -11.83 -3.69 -47.07
N PRO A 984 -11.57 -3.12 -45.87
CA PRO A 984 -12.56 -3.09 -44.80
C PRO A 984 -13.75 -2.21 -45.22
N LYS A 985 -14.93 -2.82 -45.37
CA LYS A 985 -16.20 -2.06 -45.38
C LYS A 985 -16.41 -1.51 -43.97
N GLY A 986 -16.61 -0.19 -43.88
CA GLY A 986 -16.76 0.53 -42.62
C GLY A 986 -17.88 -0.02 -41.71
N PRO A 987 -17.85 0.34 -40.41
CA PRO A 987 -18.71 -0.28 -39.40
C PRO A 987 -20.19 0.12 -39.55
N PRO A 988 -21.15 -0.75 -39.17
CA PRO A 988 -22.51 -0.34 -38.85
C PRO A 988 -22.59 0.42 -37.52
#